data_AF-A0A942UJ53-F1
#
_entry.id   AF-A0A942UJ53-F1
#
_cell.length_a   1.000
_cell.length_b   1.000
_cell.length_c   1.000
_cell.angle_alpha   90.00
_cell.angle_beta   90.00
_cell.angle_gamma   90.00
#
_symmetry.space_group_name_H-M   'P 1'
#
loop_
_entity.id
_entity.type
_entity.pdbx_description
1 polymer ?
#
loop_
_entity_poly.entity_id
_entity_poly.type
_entity_poly.pdbx_seq_one_letter_code
_entity_poly.pdbx_strand_id
1 'polypeptide(L)'
;MFLKKLKTWIKGNNNYLKKSLNINQKESTLLIEGALNKLDYKVKELWFVARNGERTLKIQSDTNASDFNFNIDLNMNEEFFRGIEDIFNLYILVSISEESLTQEQINDVSKKADIVSDSRGRRYYEYPIRLGRFKNTKAYSLDPIVINGNEYRLYKTNKGNISLSVNFKLNHDTKTQINYMTLNKSKIKLGGKLFTKSFEIRNAQLILKSRSSIIEAIVPIHFQLLKDETEKKFGLNRYEYKAELFLNEIFENNDMHEDIYDVFMEVEYDHLPEKVRVRLGHPRFFARFNVKSAFAKLGNDIFAVSPYFTIKFMNLSFQVDKFEAETYKYMSNLTKWYWLLRLFYKSKNIWIVGERPYKAQDTGYHFFKYMREMHPEQQVYYVIEEDSPEIRNVKDYGNILHYKSKKHVLYTLMATRIIGSHHPDYLFPLRTNEFKRKVKALKVFLQHGVMGTKNTVHFYGKTSPSFDTDLFMVSSDLEKSIIVNDFGYLPKEVKVTGLPRFDSLLKGDVPTKRQLLIIPTWREWLVNEERFLESEYFSRYQSLVNNSSLHKLAKDLNFEIVFCLHPNMQMFTHFFKDAPVRVVSQGEIDVQYLLKESAMMITDYSSVAFDFSFLSKPIVYYQFDRDRFIGKKGSHLNLDEDLPGDIVFEEDQILECVEEYAKKDFEMSQENKKKASRFLKYKDLNSSERIYNVVKKAKKNSLNKTIFKSEFSRVIYRRLRKSKYYFPIMKVFYNFAKRVIPIDQKMILFESGLGKQYSDSPRYIYEEILKRNLNYKKVWISNKKVNYSDPNTIHVQRLSPQYYYYLAKSKFWVNNQNFPTYIKKRPETVYVQTWHGTPLKKMLFDIRNIMGRSDDYLERVYSASKTWSYLISPSSYATKAFKSAFKYEGEVLEIGYPRNDLFYKKDANQLAKKIRHELNIPEDKKVILYAPTFRDNQTTAKNKFIFDIKMDLEKLKETIGDDYIILLRMHVAVTNRLTIDENIKDFVYDVSKYDDIQELYLISDILMTDYSSVMFDFANTKRPILFFTYDLEEYRDDIRGFYMDFINEAPGPFLRNTEDIIESVTNIKNIELEYKEKYKAFYEKYCKLEDGNASSRLVDKIFD
;
A
#
# COMPACT_ATOMS: atom_id res chain seq x y z
N MET A 1 6.81 14.93 35.25
CA MET A 1 6.98 13.73 36.10
C MET A 1 5.87 13.62 37.16
N PHE A 2 5.47 14.73 37.79
CA PHE A 2 4.35 14.85 38.73
C PHE A 2 2.98 14.40 38.17
N LEU A 3 2.63 14.81 36.95
CA LEU A 3 1.40 14.37 36.24
C LEU A 3 1.37 12.87 35.87
N LYS A 4 2.52 12.20 35.86
CA LYS A 4 2.60 10.75 35.64
C LYS A 4 2.28 9.98 36.92
N LYS A 5 2.71 10.51 38.07
CA LYS A 5 2.38 9.98 39.42
C LYS A 5 0.89 10.20 39.76
N LEU A 6 0.31 11.35 39.42
CA LEU A 6 -1.14 11.61 39.62
C LEU A 6 -2.04 10.65 38.81
N LYS A 7 -1.60 10.27 37.60
CA LYS A 7 -2.34 9.33 36.74
C LYS A 7 -2.29 7.87 37.20
N THR A 8 -1.24 7.50 37.94
CA THR A 8 -1.12 6.19 38.61
C THR A 8 -1.88 6.14 39.92
N TRP A 9 -2.13 7.27 40.57
CA TRP A 9 -2.85 7.33 41.86
C TRP A 9 -4.37 7.42 41.69
N ILE A 10 -4.87 8.12 40.66
CA ILE A 10 -6.32 8.25 40.37
C ILE A 10 -6.88 7.05 39.55
N LYS A 11 -6.02 6.17 39.01
CA LYS A 11 -6.40 4.89 38.41
C LYS A 11 -6.01 3.71 39.30
N GLY A 12 -6.40 3.76 40.56
CA GLY A 12 -6.28 2.64 41.49
C GLY A 12 -6.97 1.37 40.97
N ASN A 13 -6.15 0.45 40.48
CA ASN A 13 -6.20 -1.02 40.64
C ASN A 13 -7.46 -1.91 40.45
N ASN A 14 -8.69 -1.47 40.19
CA ASN A 14 -9.86 -2.38 40.34
C ASN A 14 -10.56 -2.99 39.10
N ASN A 15 -10.09 -2.81 37.85
CA ASN A 15 -10.89 -3.23 36.67
C ASN A 15 -10.42 -4.47 35.86
N TYR A 16 -9.43 -5.25 36.29
CA TYR A 16 -9.03 -6.48 35.55
C TYR A 16 -9.59 -7.72 36.22
N LEU A 17 -10.50 -8.45 35.55
CA LEU A 17 -11.06 -9.71 36.05
C LEU A 17 -10.01 -10.81 36.22
N LYS A 18 -9.02 -10.90 35.31
CA LYS A 18 -7.99 -11.96 35.30
C LYS A 18 -6.73 -11.54 36.06
N LYS A 19 -6.48 -12.14 37.23
CA LYS A 19 -5.39 -11.75 38.15
C LYS A 19 -4.08 -12.50 37.85
N SER A 20 -4.03 -13.81 38.06
CA SER A 20 -2.85 -14.63 37.82
C SER A 20 -3.17 -15.95 37.12
N LEU A 21 -2.22 -16.48 36.36
CA LEU A 21 -2.28 -17.80 35.74
C LEU A 21 -0.89 -18.43 35.81
N ASN A 22 -0.81 -19.65 36.30
CA ASN A 22 0.37 -20.49 36.34
C ASN A 22 0.06 -21.79 35.58
N ILE A 23 0.92 -22.17 34.65
CA ILE A 23 0.78 -23.39 33.87
C ILE A 23 2.07 -24.17 34.01
N ASN A 24 1.98 -25.40 34.46
CA ASN A 24 3.12 -26.29 34.59
C ASN A 24 2.78 -27.62 33.93
N GLN A 25 3.63 -28.05 33.01
CA GLN A 25 3.48 -29.33 32.33
C GLN A 25 4.62 -30.25 32.77
N LYS A 26 4.27 -31.48 33.13
CA LYS A 26 5.21 -32.55 33.46
C LYS A 26 4.76 -33.80 32.70
N GLU A 27 5.53 -34.19 31.69
CA GLU A 27 5.18 -35.29 30.76
C GLU A 27 3.78 -35.07 30.16
N SER A 28 2.86 -36.04 30.29
CA SER A 28 1.48 -35.93 29.79
C SER A 28 0.54 -35.13 30.71
N THR A 29 0.99 -34.77 31.91
CA THR A 29 0.16 -34.10 32.93
C THR A 29 0.34 -32.58 32.86
N LEU A 30 -0.77 -31.86 32.79
CA LEU A 30 -0.84 -30.40 32.71
C LEU A 30 -1.58 -29.84 33.93
N LEU A 31 -0.87 -29.07 34.74
CA LEU A 31 -1.40 -28.32 35.87
C LEU A 31 -1.65 -26.87 35.48
N ILE A 32 -2.91 -26.41 35.57
CA ILE A 32 -3.32 -25.03 35.28
C ILE A 32 -3.94 -24.43 36.53
N GLU A 33 -3.21 -23.52 37.16
CA GLU A 33 -3.65 -22.79 38.35
C GLU A 33 -3.92 -21.33 37.98
N GLY A 34 -5.02 -20.74 38.44
CA GLY A 34 -5.28 -19.34 38.18
C GLY A 34 -6.16 -18.68 39.22
N ALA A 35 -6.21 -17.35 39.16
CA ALA A 35 -6.98 -16.53 40.07
C ALA A 35 -7.70 -15.41 39.31
N LEU A 36 -8.95 -15.18 39.67
CA LEU A 36 -9.71 -14.00 39.28
C LEU A 36 -9.54 -12.91 40.35
N ASN A 37 -9.65 -11.64 39.95
CA ASN A 37 -9.44 -10.51 40.86
C ASN A 37 -10.68 -10.18 41.71
N LYS A 38 -11.84 -10.75 41.35
CA LYS A 38 -13.13 -10.51 42.00
C LYS A 38 -13.64 -11.84 42.55
N LEU A 39 -13.91 -11.89 43.85
CA LEU A 39 -14.32 -13.11 44.56
C LEU A 39 -15.70 -13.62 44.12
N ASP A 40 -16.54 -12.73 43.58
CA ASP A 40 -17.90 -13.06 43.12
C ASP A 40 -17.93 -13.85 41.80
N TYR A 41 -16.81 -13.87 41.08
CA TYR A 41 -16.66 -14.65 39.85
C TYR A 41 -16.08 -16.02 40.18
N LYS A 42 -16.81 -17.07 39.81
CA LYS A 42 -16.40 -18.46 40.02
C LYS A 42 -16.07 -19.13 38.71
N VAL A 43 -15.00 -19.92 38.69
CA VAL A 43 -14.67 -20.77 37.54
C VAL A 43 -15.30 -22.15 37.74
N LYS A 44 -16.07 -22.60 36.74
CA LYS A 44 -16.77 -23.89 36.79
C LYS A 44 -16.09 -24.97 35.98
N GLU A 45 -15.64 -24.65 34.76
CA GLU A 45 -15.22 -25.67 33.80
C GLU A 45 -14.06 -25.19 32.94
N LEU A 46 -13.29 -26.14 32.42
CA LEU A 46 -12.28 -25.92 31.38
C LEU A 46 -12.67 -26.65 30.10
N TRP A 47 -12.61 -25.94 28.97
CA TRP A 47 -13.03 -26.42 27.66
C TRP A 47 -11.93 -26.25 26.62
N PHE A 48 -11.79 -27.23 25.74
CA PHE A 48 -11.05 -27.15 24.49
C PHE A 48 -12.04 -26.97 23.35
N VAL A 49 -11.83 -25.96 22.51
CA VAL A 49 -12.71 -25.65 21.38
C VAL A 49 -11.86 -25.63 20.11
N ALA A 50 -12.20 -26.37 19.07
CA ALA A 50 -11.51 -26.31 17.79
C ALA A 50 -11.62 -24.91 17.16
N ARG A 51 -10.70 -24.52 16.27
CA ARG A 51 -10.71 -23.16 15.68
C ARG A 51 -11.88 -22.90 14.74
N ASN A 52 -12.36 -23.94 14.06
CA ASN A 52 -13.57 -23.90 13.24
C ASN A 52 -14.85 -23.87 14.09
N GLY A 53 -14.77 -24.15 15.40
CA GLY A 53 -15.90 -24.16 16.34
C GLY A 53 -16.73 -25.44 16.32
N GLU A 54 -16.44 -26.39 15.42
CA GLU A 54 -17.24 -27.60 15.22
C GLU A 54 -17.03 -28.66 16.30
N ARG A 55 -15.87 -28.65 16.97
CA ARG A 55 -15.53 -29.63 18.02
C ARG A 55 -15.24 -28.94 19.34
N THR A 56 -15.93 -29.37 20.39
CA THR A 56 -15.70 -28.91 21.76
C THR A 56 -15.53 -30.12 22.68
N LEU A 57 -14.58 -30.02 23.60
CA LEU A 57 -14.32 -31.03 24.62
C LEU A 57 -14.28 -30.36 25.98
N LYS A 58 -15.16 -30.79 26.88
CA LYS A 58 -15.10 -30.43 28.29
C LYS A 58 -14.03 -31.29 28.96
N ILE A 59 -13.03 -30.65 29.56
CA ILE A 59 -11.86 -31.34 30.13
C ILE A 59 -12.07 -31.67 31.61
N GLN A 60 -12.54 -30.69 32.38
CA GLN A 60 -12.75 -30.86 33.81
C GLN A 60 -13.86 -29.92 34.27
N SER A 61 -14.68 -30.38 35.21
CA SER A 61 -15.60 -29.55 36.00
C SER A 61 -15.15 -29.54 37.44
N ASP A 62 -15.42 -28.41 38.11
CA ASP A 62 -15.48 -28.24 39.56
C ASP A 62 -14.22 -27.68 40.25
N THR A 63 -14.12 -26.35 40.23
CA THR A 63 -13.35 -25.58 41.22
C THR A 63 -14.25 -24.65 42.05
N ASN A 64 -15.39 -24.23 41.47
CA ASN A 64 -16.44 -23.37 42.02
C ASN A 64 -15.97 -22.20 42.91
N ALA A 65 -14.79 -21.67 42.58
CA ALA A 65 -14.07 -20.65 43.30
C ALA A 65 -13.42 -19.65 42.33
N SER A 66 -13.05 -18.48 42.84
CA SER A 66 -12.33 -17.46 42.07
C SER A 66 -10.89 -17.87 41.76
N ASP A 67 -10.31 -18.67 42.65
CA ASP A 67 -9.04 -19.35 42.47
C ASP A 67 -9.34 -20.78 41.99
N PHE A 68 -8.71 -21.19 40.90
CA PHE A 68 -9.02 -22.45 40.22
C PHE A 68 -7.73 -23.23 39.97
N ASN A 69 -7.85 -24.55 40.00
CA ASN A 69 -6.78 -25.49 39.71
C ASN A 69 -7.34 -26.63 38.86
N PHE A 70 -6.80 -26.83 37.67
CA PHE A 70 -7.13 -27.94 36.79
C PHE A 70 -5.89 -28.84 36.64
N ASN A 71 -6.07 -30.14 36.83
CA ASN A 71 -5.03 -31.14 36.64
C ASN A 71 -5.47 -32.11 35.54
N ILE A 72 -4.80 -32.06 34.41
CA ILE A 72 -5.27 -32.65 33.15
C ILE A 72 -4.25 -33.67 32.68
N ASP A 73 -4.65 -34.93 32.51
CA ASP A 73 -3.84 -35.91 31.80
C ASP A 73 -4.24 -35.93 30.32
N LEU A 74 -3.29 -35.59 29.44
CA LEU A 74 -3.51 -35.59 28.00
C LEU A 74 -3.70 -37.01 27.43
N ASN A 75 -3.33 -38.06 28.17
CA ASN A 75 -3.57 -39.45 27.75
C ASN A 75 -5.06 -39.85 27.80
N MET A 76 -5.86 -39.30 28.71
CA MET A 76 -7.24 -39.76 28.95
C MET A 76 -8.25 -39.38 27.85
N ASN A 77 -7.86 -38.59 26.85
CA ASN A 77 -8.76 -38.03 25.82
C ASN A 77 -8.35 -38.41 24.40
N GLU A 78 -7.70 -39.56 24.24
CA GLU A 78 -7.02 -39.97 23.02
C GLU A 78 -7.97 -40.14 21.81
N GLU A 79 -9.15 -40.72 22.01
CA GLU A 79 -10.15 -40.92 20.95
C GLU A 79 -10.59 -39.59 20.32
N PHE A 80 -10.67 -38.52 21.12
CA PHE A 80 -11.11 -37.21 20.65
C PHE A 80 -10.09 -36.57 19.70
N PHE A 81 -8.80 -36.90 19.82
CA PHE A 81 -7.72 -36.27 19.03
C PHE A 81 -7.19 -37.15 17.88
N ARG A 82 -7.67 -38.39 17.78
CA ARG A 82 -7.17 -39.38 16.82
C ARG A 82 -7.32 -38.90 15.37
N GLY A 83 -6.20 -38.83 14.64
CA GLY A 83 -6.17 -38.48 13.21
C GLY A 83 -6.47 -37.01 12.90
N ILE A 84 -6.45 -36.13 13.91
CA ILE A 84 -6.74 -34.70 13.74
C ILE A 84 -5.44 -33.91 13.53
N GLU A 85 -5.48 -32.96 12.60
CA GLU A 85 -4.52 -31.87 12.48
C GLU A 85 -5.24 -30.53 12.72
N ASP A 86 -5.25 -30.04 13.96
CA ASP A 86 -5.94 -28.78 14.32
C ASP A 86 -5.36 -28.11 15.57
N ILE A 87 -5.84 -26.90 15.86
CA ILE A 87 -5.51 -26.08 17.02
C ILE A 87 -6.74 -25.93 17.90
N PHE A 88 -6.64 -26.48 19.10
CA PHE A 88 -7.65 -26.36 20.14
C PHE A 88 -7.37 -25.19 21.06
N ASN A 89 -8.46 -24.58 21.46
CA ASN A 89 -8.49 -23.19 21.78
C ASN A 89 -9.14 -23.16 23.20
N LEU A 90 -8.36 -22.88 24.26
CA LEU A 90 -8.79 -23.11 25.65
C LEU A 90 -9.72 -22.01 26.20
N TYR A 91 -10.80 -22.41 26.87
CA TYR A 91 -11.77 -21.52 27.53
C TYR A 91 -12.08 -21.98 28.96
N ILE A 92 -12.29 -21.03 29.85
CA ILE A 92 -12.86 -21.28 31.18
C ILE A 92 -14.30 -20.77 31.22
N LEU A 93 -15.22 -21.57 31.74
CA LEU A 93 -16.58 -21.13 32.00
C LEU A 93 -16.61 -20.38 33.33
N VAL A 94 -17.04 -19.12 33.30
CA VAL A 94 -17.12 -18.26 34.49
C VAL A 94 -18.57 -17.98 34.82
N SER A 95 -18.92 -18.10 36.10
CA SER A 95 -20.26 -17.90 36.65
C SER A 95 -20.23 -16.78 37.69
N ILE A 96 -21.25 -15.92 37.70
CA ILE A 96 -21.42 -14.85 38.68
C ILE A 96 -22.89 -14.77 39.13
N SER A 97 -23.11 -14.59 40.44
CA SER A 97 -24.45 -14.39 41.00
C SER A 97 -25.01 -13.03 40.60
N GLU A 98 -26.27 -12.98 40.19
CA GLU A 98 -26.96 -11.73 39.89
C GLU A 98 -26.91 -10.74 41.07
N GLU A 99 -27.01 -11.25 42.31
CA GLU A 99 -26.98 -10.47 43.56
C GLU A 99 -25.68 -9.66 43.74
N SER A 100 -24.60 -10.06 43.06
CA SER A 100 -23.30 -9.40 43.13
C SER A 100 -23.09 -8.34 42.04
N LEU A 101 -24.07 -8.13 41.15
CA LEU A 101 -24.00 -7.21 40.02
C LEU A 101 -24.91 -6.00 40.22
N THR A 102 -24.45 -4.82 39.79
CA THR A 102 -25.32 -3.65 39.67
C THR A 102 -26.22 -3.75 38.43
N GLN A 103 -27.33 -3.03 38.38
CA GLN A 103 -28.26 -3.05 37.24
C GLN A 103 -27.58 -2.72 35.89
N GLU A 104 -26.61 -1.80 35.90
CA GLU A 104 -25.79 -1.47 34.72
C GLU A 104 -24.91 -2.66 34.29
N GLN A 105 -24.33 -3.40 35.25
CA GLN A 105 -23.51 -4.58 34.98
C GLN A 105 -24.35 -5.77 34.51
N ILE A 106 -25.57 -5.95 35.05
CA ILE A 106 -26.53 -6.96 34.59
C ILE A 106 -26.87 -6.74 33.12
N ASN A 107 -27.16 -5.49 32.72
CA ASN A 107 -27.43 -5.12 31.33
C ASN A 107 -26.24 -5.37 30.38
N ASP A 108 -25.01 -5.35 30.90
CA ASP A 108 -23.79 -5.59 30.13
C ASP A 108 -23.42 -7.08 30.02
N VAL A 109 -23.66 -7.85 31.08
CA VAL A 109 -23.33 -9.29 31.15
C VAL A 109 -24.41 -10.14 30.46
N SER A 110 -25.70 -9.81 30.63
CA SER A 110 -26.84 -10.49 29.98
C SER A 110 -26.73 -10.55 28.45
N LYS A 111 -26.03 -9.59 27.83
CA LYS A 111 -25.78 -9.57 26.38
C LYS A 111 -24.81 -10.67 25.89
N LYS A 112 -24.13 -11.37 26.79
CA LYS A 112 -22.99 -12.26 26.48
C LYS A 112 -22.96 -13.55 27.30
N ALA A 113 -23.97 -13.77 28.14
CA ALA A 113 -23.97 -14.83 29.13
C ALA A 113 -25.32 -15.54 29.17
N ASP A 114 -25.26 -16.85 29.32
CA ASP A 114 -26.43 -17.69 29.53
C ASP A 114 -26.90 -17.53 30.98
N ILE A 115 -28.22 -17.45 31.17
CA ILE A 115 -28.83 -17.28 32.48
C ILE A 115 -29.20 -18.66 33.00
N VAL A 116 -28.59 -19.06 34.12
CA VAL A 116 -28.81 -20.36 34.74
C VAL A 116 -29.34 -20.14 36.16
N SER A 117 -30.37 -20.89 36.55
CA SER A 117 -30.91 -20.84 37.90
C SER A 117 -30.46 -22.06 38.70
N ASP A 118 -30.12 -21.87 39.97
CA ASP A 118 -29.90 -22.98 40.89
C ASP A 118 -31.22 -23.58 41.40
N SER A 119 -31.13 -24.69 42.15
CA SER A 119 -32.28 -25.39 42.73
C SER A 119 -33.08 -24.57 43.77
N ARG A 120 -32.60 -23.38 44.13
CA ARG A 120 -33.24 -22.43 45.05
C ARG A 120 -33.75 -21.18 44.32
N GLY A 121 -33.73 -21.17 42.98
CA GLY A 121 -34.23 -20.08 42.14
C GLY A 121 -33.30 -18.88 42.00
N ARG A 122 -32.05 -18.96 42.50
CA ARG A 122 -31.08 -17.87 42.35
C ARG A 122 -30.49 -17.86 40.94
N ARG A 123 -30.44 -16.68 40.31
CA ARG A 123 -29.95 -16.51 38.94
C ARG A 123 -28.45 -16.27 38.91
N TYR A 124 -27.79 -16.97 37.99
CA TYR A 124 -26.38 -16.85 37.68
C TYR A 124 -26.20 -16.54 36.20
N TYR A 125 -25.17 -15.75 35.88
CA TYR A 125 -24.78 -15.47 34.50
C TYR A 125 -23.50 -16.25 34.18
N GLU A 126 -23.57 -17.13 33.19
CA GLU A 126 -22.47 -18.01 32.80
C GLU A 126 -21.98 -17.70 31.39
N TYR A 127 -20.68 -17.55 31.21
CA TYR A 127 -20.11 -17.32 29.88
C TYR A 127 -18.66 -17.77 29.76
N PRO A 128 -18.25 -18.25 28.58
CA PRO A 128 -16.89 -18.71 28.36
C PRO A 128 -15.93 -17.53 28.21
N ILE A 129 -14.80 -17.60 28.92
CA ILE A 129 -13.70 -16.65 28.77
C ILE A 129 -12.46 -17.40 28.29
N ARG A 130 -11.83 -16.84 27.25
CA ARG A 130 -10.61 -17.41 26.70
C ARG A 130 -9.49 -17.56 27.73
N LEU A 131 -8.86 -18.72 27.87
CA LEU A 131 -7.75 -18.92 28.80
C LEU A 131 -6.47 -18.18 28.34
N GLY A 132 -5.78 -17.54 29.29
CA GLY A 132 -4.63 -16.66 29.07
C GLY A 132 -4.96 -15.16 29.17
N ARG A 133 -3.95 -14.31 28.96
CA ARG A 133 -4.00 -12.84 29.17
C ARG A 133 -4.33 -12.41 30.60
N PHE A 134 -3.86 -13.16 31.60
CA PHE A 134 -3.94 -12.78 33.00
C PHE A 134 -2.87 -11.73 33.32
N LYS A 135 -3.15 -10.81 34.26
CA LYS A 135 -2.23 -9.70 34.60
C LYS A 135 -0.81 -10.21 34.88
N ASN A 136 -0.71 -11.34 35.56
CA ASN A 136 0.52 -12.12 35.70
C ASN A 136 0.29 -13.51 35.09
N THR A 137 1.08 -13.91 34.10
CA THR A 137 0.99 -15.26 33.52
C THR A 137 2.37 -15.90 33.52
N LYS A 138 2.48 -17.08 34.13
CA LYS A 138 3.65 -17.94 34.15
C LYS A 138 3.28 -19.25 33.47
N ALA A 139 4.16 -19.76 32.61
CA ALA A 139 3.95 -21.02 31.92
C ALA A 139 5.32 -21.67 31.70
N TYR A 140 5.50 -22.88 32.22
CA TYR A 140 6.75 -23.63 32.25
C TYR A 140 6.60 -24.95 31.50
N SER A 141 7.68 -25.42 30.87
CA SER A 141 7.82 -26.77 30.31
C SER A 141 6.72 -27.18 29.31
N LEU A 142 6.32 -26.25 28.42
CA LEU A 142 5.31 -26.50 27.38
C LEU A 142 5.85 -27.32 26.20
N ASP A 143 6.40 -28.49 26.51
CA ASP A 143 7.12 -29.35 25.58
C ASP A 143 6.16 -30.14 24.69
N PRO A 144 6.58 -30.48 23.45
CA PRO A 144 5.80 -31.39 22.62
C PRO A 144 5.78 -32.77 23.28
N ILE A 145 4.62 -33.38 23.33
CA ILE A 145 4.43 -34.74 23.83
C ILE A 145 3.96 -35.58 22.65
N VAL A 146 4.59 -36.74 22.45
CA VAL A 146 4.15 -37.71 21.46
C VAL A 146 3.47 -38.86 22.19
N ILE A 147 2.17 -39.07 21.92
CA ILE A 147 1.39 -40.17 22.47
C ILE A 147 0.82 -40.94 21.27
N ASN A 148 1.18 -42.22 21.13
CA ASN A 148 0.70 -43.14 20.09
C ASN A 148 0.73 -42.56 18.66
N GLY A 149 1.79 -41.81 18.33
CA GLY A 149 2.01 -41.22 17.01
C GLY A 149 1.41 -39.82 16.79
N ASN A 150 0.64 -39.28 17.74
CA ASN A 150 0.15 -37.90 17.69
C ASN A 150 1.05 -36.95 18.50
N GLU A 151 1.45 -35.81 17.92
CA GLU A 151 2.21 -34.76 18.62
C GLU A 151 1.24 -33.71 19.20
N TYR A 152 1.24 -33.59 20.53
CA TYR A 152 0.49 -32.60 21.28
C TYR A 152 1.43 -31.49 21.76
N ARG A 153 1.05 -30.23 21.57
CA ARG A 153 1.88 -29.11 22.02
C ARG A 153 1.09 -27.92 22.50
N LEU A 154 1.25 -27.58 23.77
CA LEU A 154 0.65 -26.37 24.33
C LEU A 154 1.46 -25.15 23.91
N TYR A 155 0.80 -24.06 23.55
CA TYR A 155 1.50 -22.83 23.19
C TYR A 155 0.73 -21.54 23.48
N LYS A 156 1.50 -20.47 23.66
CA LYS A 156 1.05 -19.09 23.81
C LYS A 156 0.89 -18.46 22.43
N THR A 157 -0.33 -18.03 22.10
CA THR A 157 -0.62 -17.25 20.89
C THR A 157 0.06 -15.87 20.92
N ASN A 158 0.10 -15.18 19.79
CA ASN A 158 0.62 -13.79 19.69
C ASN A 158 -0.05 -12.79 20.66
N LYS A 159 -1.25 -13.10 21.14
CA LYS A 159 -1.99 -12.27 22.10
C LYS A 159 -1.79 -12.70 23.55
N GLY A 160 -1.07 -13.79 23.83
CA GLY A 160 -0.89 -14.34 25.18
C GLY A 160 -2.06 -15.21 25.65
N ASN A 161 -2.91 -15.69 24.74
CA ASN A 161 -3.89 -16.75 25.03
C ASN A 161 -3.22 -18.12 24.91
N ILE A 162 -3.74 -19.12 25.62
CA ILE A 162 -3.25 -20.51 25.57
C ILE A 162 -4.04 -21.30 24.53
N SER A 163 -3.37 -22.18 23.80
CA SER A 163 -3.93 -23.10 22.81
C SER A 163 -3.13 -24.40 22.82
N LEU A 164 -3.74 -25.49 22.37
CA LEU A 164 -3.11 -26.79 22.14
C LEU A 164 -3.05 -27.00 20.63
N SER A 165 -1.91 -27.36 20.06
CA SER A 165 -1.82 -27.90 18.71
C SER A 165 -1.73 -29.42 18.77
N VAL A 166 -2.42 -30.09 17.86
CA VAL A 166 -2.38 -31.54 17.67
C VAL A 166 -1.95 -31.81 16.24
N ASN A 167 -0.81 -32.49 16.06
CA ASN A 167 -0.16 -32.78 14.78
C ASN A 167 0.14 -31.56 13.89
N PHE A 168 -0.06 -30.34 14.41
CA PHE A 168 0.07 -29.11 13.65
C PHE A 168 1.43 -28.43 13.91
N LYS A 169 2.22 -28.25 12.85
CA LYS A 169 3.55 -27.62 12.95
C LYS A 169 3.44 -26.13 13.31
N LEU A 170 3.98 -25.74 14.47
CA LEU A 170 3.97 -24.35 14.91
C LEU A 170 5.13 -23.55 14.32
N ASN A 171 4.84 -22.32 13.88
CA ASN A 171 5.89 -21.41 13.41
C ASN A 171 6.63 -20.71 14.58
N HIS A 172 7.95 -20.88 14.60
CA HIS A 172 8.91 -20.34 15.58
C HIS A 172 9.32 -18.89 15.29
N ASP A 173 8.35 -18.00 15.12
CA ASP A 173 8.62 -16.58 14.84
C ASP A 173 9.31 -15.89 16.02
N THR A 174 10.64 -15.77 15.97
CA THR A 174 11.37 -14.80 16.80
C THR A 174 11.31 -13.44 16.14
N LYS A 175 10.85 -12.44 16.89
CA LYS A 175 10.95 -11.04 16.47
C LYS A 175 12.17 -10.41 17.12
N THR A 176 12.91 -9.64 16.34
CA THR A 176 14.06 -8.86 16.82
C THR A 176 13.71 -7.38 16.85
N GLN A 177 14.32 -6.61 17.75
CA GLN A 177 14.24 -5.15 17.75
C GLN A 177 15.57 -4.55 18.21
N ILE A 178 16.17 -3.69 17.40
CA ILE A 178 17.39 -2.96 17.79
C ILE A 178 17.02 -1.69 18.56
N ASN A 179 17.48 -1.57 19.81
CA ASN A 179 17.23 -0.40 20.67
C ASN A 179 18.29 0.68 20.52
N TYR A 180 19.55 0.27 20.41
CA TYR A 180 20.69 1.16 20.22
C TYR A 180 21.76 0.46 19.37
N MET A 181 22.57 1.29 18.71
CA MET A 181 23.76 0.87 17.97
C MET A 181 24.76 2.02 18.02
N THR A 182 25.97 1.74 18.49
CA THR A 182 27.04 2.72 18.63
C THR A 182 28.29 2.20 17.97
N LEU A 183 28.87 2.99 17.06
CA LEU A 183 30.07 2.66 16.30
C LEU A 183 31.20 3.59 16.74
N ASN A 184 32.34 3.02 17.12
CA ASN A 184 33.52 3.77 17.52
C ASN A 184 34.79 3.09 16.99
N LYS A 185 35.51 3.76 16.07
CA LYS A 185 36.74 3.24 15.44
C LYS A 185 36.55 1.79 14.97
N SER A 186 37.19 0.81 15.62
CA SER A 186 37.13 -0.62 15.26
C SER A 186 36.10 -1.42 16.04
N LYS A 187 35.18 -0.79 16.79
CA LYS A 187 34.19 -1.48 17.63
C LYS A 187 32.76 -1.07 17.31
N ILE A 188 31.87 -2.05 17.19
CA ILE A 188 30.42 -1.85 17.08
C ILE A 188 29.75 -2.44 18.32
N LYS A 189 29.03 -1.62 19.10
CA LYS A 189 28.14 -2.13 20.15
C LYS A 189 26.70 -2.04 19.69
N LEU A 190 25.96 -3.12 19.82
CA LEU A 190 24.56 -3.18 19.43
C LEU A 190 23.76 -3.88 20.51
N GLY A 191 22.53 -3.44 20.73
CA GLY A 191 21.67 -4.04 21.74
C GLY A 191 20.20 -3.75 21.52
N GLY A 192 19.36 -4.62 22.05
CA GLY A 192 17.97 -4.69 21.63
C GLY A 192 17.14 -5.67 22.44
N LYS A 193 16.01 -6.08 21.87
CA LYS A 193 15.12 -7.08 22.44
C LYS A 193 14.81 -8.21 21.47
N LEU A 194 14.62 -9.40 22.03
CA LEU A 194 14.04 -10.55 21.35
C LEU A 194 12.67 -10.87 21.93
N PHE A 195 11.77 -11.29 21.07
CA PHE A 195 10.41 -11.64 21.44
C PHE A 195 10.12 -13.02 20.88
N THR A 196 9.87 -13.97 21.78
CA THR A 196 9.43 -15.31 21.41
C THR A 196 8.04 -15.57 22.01
N LYS A 197 7.37 -16.61 21.52
CA LYS A 197 6.03 -17.00 21.95
C LYS A 197 6.14 -17.90 23.19
N SER A 198 6.08 -19.22 22.98
CA SER A 198 6.25 -20.24 24.02
C SER A 198 7.69 -20.62 24.25
N PHE A 199 8.48 -20.68 23.19
CA PHE A 199 9.83 -21.22 23.19
C PHE A 199 10.78 -20.28 23.91
N GLU A 200 11.41 -20.77 24.97
CA GLU A 200 12.51 -20.06 25.59
C GLU A 200 13.78 -20.22 24.75
N ILE A 201 14.64 -19.20 24.80
CA ILE A 201 15.91 -19.20 24.09
C ILE A 201 16.97 -19.77 25.02
N ARG A 202 17.59 -20.87 24.60
CA ARG A 202 18.71 -21.51 25.29
C ARG A 202 20.03 -20.81 25.00
N ASN A 203 20.25 -20.52 23.72
CA ASN A 203 21.45 -19.86 23.23
C ASN A 203 21.10 -18.97 22.03
N ALA A 204 21.88 -17.91 21.82
CA ALA A 204 21.77 -17.08 20.64
C ALA A 204 23.13 -16.49 20.27
N GLN A 205 23.35 -16.29 18.98
CA GLN A 205 24.56 -15.67 18.45
C GLN A 205 24.23 -14.82 17.22
N LEU A 206 25.10 -13.86 16.90
CA LEU A 206 24.98 -13.08 15.67
C LEU A 206 25.83 -13.71 14.58
N ILE A 207 25.30 -13.68 13.36
CA ILE A 207 26.00 -14.14 12.15
C ILE A 207 26.07 -12.95 11.19
N LEU A 208 27.28 -12.60 10.76
CA LEU A 208 27.51 -11.67 9.67
C LEU A 208 27.73 -12.49 8.39
N LYS A 209 26.78 -12.47 7.47
CA LYS A 209 26.84 -13.27 6.24
C LYS A 209 27.06 -12.39 5.01
N SER A 210 28.08 -12.68 4.21
CA SER A 210 28.33 -12.04 2.91
C SER A 210 27.18 -12.31 1.93
N ARG A 211 26.90 -11.35 1.02
CA ARG A 211 25.90 -11.51 -0.05
C ARG A 211 26.49 -12.08 -1.32
N SER A 212 27.75 -11.82 -1.60
CA SER A 212 28.43 -12.27 -2.83
C SER A 212 29.22 -13.57 -2.63
N SER A 213 29.58 -13.91 -1.39
CA SER A 213 30.43 -15.07 -1.06
C SER A 213 29.81 -15.93 0.05
N ILE A 214 30.42 -17.08 0.31
CA ILE A 214 30.03 -18.02 1.37
C ILE A 214 30.52 -17.62 2.76
N ILE A 215 31.20 -16.48 2.91
CA ILE A 215 31.82 -16.04 4.17
C ILE A 215 30.76 -15.74 5.22
N GLU A 216 30.93 -16.32 6.41
CA GLU A 216 30.13 -16.06 7.61
C GLU A 216 31.05 -15.83 8.81
N ALA A 217 30.79 -14.77 9.58
CA ALA A 217 31.47 -14.52 10.86
C ALA A 217 30.49 -14.61 12.03
N ILE A 218 30.86 -15.39 13.05
CA ILE A 218 30.05 -15.61 14.25
C ILE A 218 30.48 -14.62 15.34
N VAL A 219 29.52 -13.93 15.94
CA VAL A 219 29.75 -12.98 17.04
C VAL A 219 28.90 -13.39 18.23
N PRO A 220 29.51 -13.71 19.39
CA PRO A 220 28.78 -14.06 20.59
C PRO A 220 27.95 -12.88 21.09
N ILE A 221 26.79 -13.17 21.68
CA ILE A 221 25.97 -12.16 22.34
C ILE A 221 25.72 -12.53 23.79
N HIS A 222 25.57 -11.51 24.62
CA HIS A 222 24.97 -11.66 25.93
C HIS A 222 23.47 -11.41 25.81
N PHE A 223 22.63 -12.33 26.27
CA PHE A 223 21.19 -12.13 26.34
C PHE A 223 20.62 -12.56 27.70
N GLN A 224 19.54 -11.91 28.12
CA GLN A 224 18.90 -12.14 29.41
C GLN A 224 17.37 -12.12 29.28
N LEU A 225 16.68 -13.07 29.94
CA LEU A 225 15.22 -13.09 30.03
C LEU A 225 14.72 -12.00 31.00
N LEU A 226 13.87 -11.12 30.52
CA LEU A 226 13.22 -10.06 31.29
C LEU A 226 11.94 -10.62 31.94
N LYS A 227 12.07 -11.26 33.11
CA LYS A 227 10.96 -11.93 33.83
C LYS A 227 9.77 -10.99 34.06
N ASP A 228 10.00 -9.80 34.62
CA ASP A 228 8.94 -8.80 34.87
C ASP A 228 8.19 -8.35 33.61
N GLU A 229 8.90 -8.17 32.50
CA GLU A 229 8.26 -7.77 31.24
C GLU A 229 7.49 -8.93 30.62
N THR A 230 8.01 -10.14 30.75
CA THR A 230 7.36 -11.38 30.29
C THR A 230 6.04 -11.58 31.02
N GLU A 231 6.02 -11.48 32.35
CA GLU A 231 4.81 -11.58 33.17
C GLU A 231 3.78 -10.51 32.78
N LYS A 232 4.19 -9.24 32.70
CA LYS A 232 3.32 -8.11 32.29
C LYS A 232 2.84 -8.21 30.84
N LYS A 233 3.47 -9.05 30.02
CA LYS A 233 3.08 -9.34 28.64
C LYS A 233 2.44 -10.72 28.51
N PHE A 234 1.75 -11.15 29.56
CA PHE A 234 0.93 -12.36 29.54
C PHE A 234 1.78 -13.62 29.30
N GLY A 235 2.98 -13.66 29.89
CA GLY A 235 3.90 -14.79 29.79
C GLY A 235 4.62 -14.91 28.44
N LEU A 236 4.48 -13.93 27.54
CA LEU A 236 5.21 -13.91 26.26
C LEU A 236 6.66 -13.50 26.49
N ASN A 237 7.60 -14.40 26.21
CA ASN A 237 9.01 -14.25 26.56
C ASN A 237 9.62 -12.99 25.95
N ARG A 238 10.36 -12.24 26.78
CA ARG A 238 11.04 -11.00 26.41
C ARG A 238 12.49 -11.11 26.82
N TYR A 239 13.40 -10.97 25.86
CA TYR A 239 14.83 -10.94 26.16
C TYR A 239 15.40 -9.57 25.87
N GLU A 240 16.42 -9.18 26.62
CA GLU A 240 17.36 -8.13 26.21
C GLU A 240 18.63 -8.80 25.70
N TYR A 241 19.17 -8.32 24.58
CA TYR A 241 20.45 -8.79 24.05
C TYR A 241 21.44 -7.63 23.86
N LYS A 242 22.72 -7.93 23.99
CA LYS A 242 23.85 -7.01 23.80
C LYS A 242 24.96 -7.77 23.09
N ALA A 243 25.54 -7.14 22.07
CA ALA A 243 26.69 -7.67 21.35
C ALA A 243 27.74 -6.60 21.13
N GLU A 244 29.00 -7.01 21.17
CA GLU A 244 30.15 -6.17 20.87
C GLU A 244 30.97 -6.83 19.75
N LEU A 245 31.11 -6.14 18.63
CA LEU A 245 31.86 -6.60 17.47
C LEU A 245 33.20 -5.87 17.44
N PHE A 246 34.30 -6.63 17.47
CA PHE A 246 35.66 -6.13 17.32
C PHE A 246 36.10 -6.35 15.88
N LEU A 247 36.01 -5.30 15.06
CA LEU A 247 36.07 -5.44 13.60
C LEU A 247 37.44 -5.92 13.10
N ASN A 248 38.55 -5.53 13.73
CA ASN A 248 39.87 -6.00 13.30
C ASN A 248 39.97 -7.53 13.42
N GLU A 249 39.60 -8.08 14.58
CA GLU A 249 39.61 -9.52 14.84
C GLU A 249 38.65 -10.28 13.93
N ILE A 250 37.44 -9.75 13.70
CA ILE A 250 36.45 -10.39 12.83
C ILE A 250 36.96 -10.42 11.38
N PHE A 251 37.56 -9.32 10.89
CA PHE A 251 38.07 -9.26 9.52
C PHE A 251 39.26 -10.19 9.32
N GLU A 252 40.19 -10.23 10.28
CA GLU A 252 41.37 -11.09 10.24
C GLU A 252 41.01 -12.58 10.32
N ASN A 253 40.11 -12.98 11.22
CA ASN A 253 39.76 -14.38 11.45
C ASN A 253 38.86 -15.00 10.37
N ASN A 254 38.16 -14.19 9.57
CA ASN A 254 37.14 -14.68 8.63
C ASN A 254 37.38 -14.22 7.17
N ASP A 255 38.56 -13.67 6.88
CA ASP A 255 38.96 -13.18 5.54
C ASP A 255 37.90 -12.24 4.90
N MET A 256 37.40 -11.29 5.69
CA MET A 256 36.33 -10.41 5.24
C MET A 256 36.86 -9.40 4.21
N HIS A 257 36.18 -9.29 3.06
CA HIS A 257 36.48 -8.36 1.98
C HIS A 257 35.34 -7.33 1.75
N GLU A 258 35.50 -6.47 0.74
CA GLU A 258 34.48 -5.51 0.31
C GLU A 258 33.21 -6.21 -0.16
N ASP A 259 32.15 -6.12 0.64
CA ASP A 259 30.83 -6.66 0.33
C ASP A 259 29.78 -6.05 1.28
N ILE A 260 28.53 -6.48 1.12
CA ILE A 260 27.43 -6.27 2.04
C ILE A 260 27.28 -7.50 2.93
N TYR A 261 27.44 -7.28 4.23
CA TYR A 261 27.24 -8.31 5.25
C TYR A 261 25.88 -8.17 5.91
N ASP A 262 25.03 -9.16 5.69
CA ASP A 262 23.71 -9.27 6.29
C ASP A 262 23.81 -9.79 7.73
N VAL A 263 23.24 -9.04 8.69
CA VAL A 263 23.26 -9.42 10.11
C VAL A 263 22.08 -10.32 10.49
N PHE A 264 22.35 -11.58 10.80
CA PHE A 264 21.38 -12.52 11.33
C PHE A 264 21.59 -12.75 12.82
N MET A 265 20.54 -13.21 13.47
CA MET A 265 20.61 -13.84 14.78
C MET A 265 20.23 -15.31 14.63
N GLU A 266 21.13 -16.18 15.01
CA GLU A 266 20.88 -17.61 15.10
C GLU A 266 20.46 -17.92 16.53
N VAL A 267 19.27 -18.50 16.68
CA VAL A 267 18.61 -18.74 17.95
C VAL A 267 18.41 -20.23 18.12
N GLU A 268 18.89 -20.75 19.26
CA GLU A 268 18.62 -22.10 19.72
C GLU A 268 17.55 -22.01 20.79
N TYR A 269 16.42 -22.68 20.55
CA TYR A 269 15.35 -22.77 21.54
C TYR A 269 15.55 -23.99 22.43
N ASP A 270 14.97 -23.94 23.62
CA ASP A 270 14.81 -25.15 24.42
C ASP A 270 13.90 -26.15 23.68
N HIS A 271 14.30 -27.42 23.70
CA HIS A 271 13.54 -28.56 23.15
C HIS A 271 13.20 -28.45 21.63
N LEU A 272 14.01 -27.71 20.86
CA LEU A 272 14.01 -27.74 19.40
C LEU A 272 15.40 -28.17 18.90
N PRO A 273 15.51 -29.19 18.03
CA PRO A 273 16.82 -29.66 17.55
C PRO A 273 17.47 -28.69 16.56
N GLU A 274 16.68 -27.91 15.82
CA GLU A 274 17.16 -27.02 14.77
C GLU A 274 17.42 -25.59 15.25
N LYS A 275 18.53 -25.01 14.78
CA LYS A 275 18.82 -23.58 14.97
C LYS A 275 17.97 -22.75 14.01
N VAL A 276 17.32 -21.71 14.52
CA VAL A 276 16.51 -20.82 13.69
C VAL A 276 17.25 -19.51 13.44
N ARG A 277 17.44 -19.18 12.16
CA ARG A 277 18.13 -17.97 11.73
C ARG A 277 17.13 -16.85 11.41
N VAL A 278 17.26 -15.70 12.07
CA VAL A 278 16.36 -14.55 11.93
C VAL A 278 17.13 -13.30 11.52
N ARG A 279 16.66 -12.55 10.51
CA ARG A 279 17.26 -11.26 10.15
C ARG A 279 17.15 -10.29 11.32
N LEU A 280 18.27 -9.72 11.77
CA LEU A 280 18.27 -8.69 12.80
C LEU A 280 17.72 -7.39 12.22
N GLY A 281 16.69 -6.81 12.82
CA GLY A 281 16.05 -5.63 12.25
C GLY A 281 15.18 -4.84 13.21
N HIS A 282 14.23 -4.09 12.65
CA HIS A 282 13.27 -3.25 13.36
C HIS A 282 13.93 -2.25 14.35
N PRO A 283 14.87 -1.41 13.87
CA PRO A 283 15.53 -0.43 14.72
C PRO A 283 14.55 0.61 15.25
N ARG A 284 14.67 0.93 16.55
CA ARG A 284 14.11 2.17 17.09
C ARG A 284 14.72 3.35 16.37
N PHE A 285 13.98 4.46 16.32
CA PHE A 285 14.42 5.67 15.61
C PHE A 285 15.85 6.11 15.97
N PHE A 286 16.19 6.15 17.26
CA PHE A 286 17.53 6.55 17.71
C PHE A 286 18.63 5.52 17.42
N ALA A 287 18.29 4.24 17.25
CA ALA A 287 19.28 3.20 16.92
C ALA A 287 19.87 3.37 15.50
N ARG A 288 19.18 4.11 14.64
CA ARG A 288 19.59 4.37 13.25
C ARG A 288 19.83 5.84 12.94
N PHE A 289 19.54 6.72 13.88
CA PHE A 289 19.74 8.15 13.71
C PHE A 289 21.18 8.53 14.07
N ASN A 290 21.87 9.27 13.19
CA ASN A 290 23.26 9.72 13.38
C ASN A 290 24.27 8.59 13.67
N VAL A 291 24.06 7.40 13.11
CA VAL A 291 25.06 6.33 13.23
C VAL A 291 26.30 6.67 12.40
N LYS A 292 27.47 6.69 13.05
CA LYS A 292 28.78 6.89 12.41
C LYS A 292 29.27 5.59 11.77
N SER A 293 30.29 5.67 10.94
CA SER A 293 30.98 4.47 10.45
C SER A 293 32.03 3.98 11.44
N ALA A 294 32.28 2.67 11.38
CA ALA A 294 33.41 2.02 12.02
C ALA A 294 34.39 1.56 10.93
N PHE A 295 35.60 1.16 11.33
CA PHE A 295 36.66 0.80 10.39
C PHE A 295 37.44 -0.39 10.94
N ALA A 296 37.76 -1.34 10.07
CA ALA A 296 38.77 -2.37 10.32
C ALA A 296 40.07 -2.00 9.59
N LYS A 297 41.22 -2.33 10.17
CA LYS A 297 42.52 -2.23 9.50
C LYS A 297 43.11 -3.62 9.36
N LEU A 298 43.45 -4.02 8.13
CA LEU A 298 44.11 -5.29 7.82
C LEU A 298 45.26 -5.00 6.86
N GLY A 299 46.51 -5.24 7.28
CA GLY A 299 47.69 -4.86 6.50
C GLY A 299 47.72 -3.38 6.12
N ASN A 300 47.84 -3.10 4.81
CA ASN A 300 47.83 -1.75 4.23
C ASN A 300 46.41 -1.26 3.84
N ASP A 301 45.37 -2.06 4.09
CA ASP A 301 44.00 -1.76 3.72
C ASP A 301 43.16 -1.32 4.93
N ILE A 302 42.21 -0.42 4.66
CA ILE A 302 41.21 0.06 5.62
C ILE A 302 39.83 -0.26 5.07
N PHE A 303 39.03 -0.97 5.86
CA PHE A 303 37.67 -1.35 5.52
C PHE A 303 36.69 -0.47 6.29
N ALA A 304 35.97 0.40 5.58
CA ALA A 304 34.94 1.27 6.12
C ALA A 304 33.61 0.52 6.28
N VAL A 305 33.24 0.22 7.51
CA VAL A 305 32.02 -0.51 7.87
C VAL A 305 30.89 0.46 8.20
N SER A 306 29.87 0.45 7.35
CA SER A 306 28.77 1.40 7.37
C SER A 306 27.43 0.68 7.53
N PRO A 307 26.72 0.86 8.67
CA PRO A 307 25.43 0.21 8.86
C PRO A 307 24.37 0.87 7.98
N TYR A 308 23.56 0.04 7.33
CA TYR A 308 22.35 0.48 6.66
C TYR A 308 21.19 -0.48 6.93
N PHE A 309 19.97 -0.01 6.67
CA PHE A 309 18.76 -0.79 6.88
C PHE A 309 18.04 -1.02 5.55
N THR A 310 17.65 -2.26 5.27
CA THR A 310 16.90 -2.61 4.07
C THR A 310 15.58 -1.85 4.02
N ILE A 311 15.16 -1.37 2.85
CA ILE A 311 14.01 -0.48 2.72
C ILE A 311 12.69 -1.18 3.08
N LYS A 312 12.52 -2.46 2.72
CA LYS A 312 11.26 -3.21 2.87
C LYS A 312 11.00 -3.65 4.32
N PHE A 313 12.02 -4.22 4.98
CA PHE A 313 11.88 -4.86 6.29
C PHE A 313 12.67 -4.18 7.41
N MET A 314 13.46 -3.15 7.09
CA MET A 314 14.35 -2.48 8.05
C MET A 314 15.31 -3.46 8.76
N ASN A 315 15.77 -4.49 8.05
CA ASN A 315 16.82 -5.40 8.50
C ASN A 315 18.18 -4.72 8.41
N LEU A 316 19.06 -4.99 9.38
CA LEU A 316 20.41 -4.46 9.46
C LEU A 316 21.34 -5.21 8.51
N SER A 317 22.14 -4.44 7.80
CA SER A 317 23.27 -4.91 7.02
C SER A 317 24.44 -3.93 7.22
N PHE A 318 25.67 -4.42 7.09
CA PHE A 318 26.87 -3.59 7.03
C PHE A 318 27.35 -3.54 5.59
N GLN A 319 27.45 -2.35 5.01
CA GLN A 319 28.20 -2.13 3.79
C GLN A 319 29.67 -1.94 4.18
N VAL A 320 30.56 -2.71 3.57
CA VAL A 320 32.00 -2.67 3.81
C VAL A 320 32.67 -2.14 2.55
N ASP A 321 33.25 -0.95 2.62
CA ASP A 321 33.99 -0.36 1.50
C ASP A 321 35.51 -0.43 1.79
N LYS A 322 36.29 -1.09 0.94
CA LYS A 322 37.76 -1.18 1.03
C LYS A 322 38.42 0.08 0.49
N PHE A 323 39.47 0.53 1.17
CA PHE A 323 40.35 1.61 0.76
C PHE A 323 41.80 1.26 1.05
N GLU A 324 42.71 1.70 0.20
CA GLU A 324 44.13 1.80 0.56
C GLU A 324 44.31 2.78 1.73
N ALA A 325 45.16 2.43 2.70
CA ALA A 325 45.34 3.22 3.92
C ALA A 325 45.73 4.68 3.65
N GLU A 326 46.58 4.93 2.64
CA GLU A 326 47.02 6.29 2.31
C GLU A 326 45.86 7.14 1.77
N THR A 327 45.05 6.55 0.88
CA THR A 327 43.87 7.19 0.30
C THR A 327 42.80 7.47 1.35
N TYR A 328 42.57 6.52 2.27
CA TYR A 328 41.65 6.73 3.38
C TYR A 328 42.14 7.82 4.35
N LYS A 329 43.45 7.84 4.68
CA LYS A 329 44.06 8.89 5.51
C LYS A 329 43.93 10.26 4.85
N TYR A 330 44.16 10.33 3.53
CA TYR A 330 43.94 11.54 2.73
C TYR A 330 42.48 12.02 2.83
N MET A 331 41.51 11.13 2.60
CA MET A 331 40.09 11.45 2.74
C MET A 331 39.74 11.95 4.16
N SER A 332 40.19 11.25 5.19
CA SER A 332 39.92 11.61 6.59
C SER A 332 40.45 13.01 6.93
N ASN A 333 41.67 13.34 6.50
CA ASN A 333 42.25 14.66 6.69
C ASN A 333 41.54 15.75 5.85
N LEU A 334 41.29 15.47 4.58
CA LEU A 334 40.64 16.40 3.67
C LEU A 334 39.25 16.78 4.17
N THR A 335 38.49 15.83 4.68
CA THR A 335 37.13 16.07 5.17
C THR A 335 37.05 16.94 6.43
N LYS A 336 38.17 17.26 7.10
CA LYS A 336 38.24 18.26 8.18
C LYS A 336 38.33 19.69 7.63
N TRP A 337 39.07 19.87 6.54
CA TRP A 337 39.41 21.19 5.95
C TRP A 337 38.70 21.49 4.64
N TYR A 338 37.85 20.60 4.14
CA TYR A 338 37.18 20.70 2.84
C TYR A 338 36.44 22.03 2.62
N TRP A 339 35.89 22.62 3.69
CA TRP A 339 35.11 23.86 3.60
C TRP A 339 35.98 25.07 3.23
N LEU A 340 37.24 25.13 3.68
CA LEU A 340 38.21 26.15 3.27
C LEU A 340 38.63 25.94 1.82
N LEU A 341 39.02 24.71 1.48
CA LEU A 341 39.45 24.36 0.12
C LEU A 341 38.37 24.68 -0.91
N ARG A 342 37.11 24.48 -0.56
CA ARG A 342 35.99 24.76 -1.45
C ARG A 342 35.86 26.23 -1.85
N LEU A 343 36.36 27.18 -1.05
CA LEU A 343 36.40 28.59 -1.42
C LEU A 343 37.29 28.82 -2.65
N PHE A 344 38.45 28.15 -2.69
CA PHE A 344 39.42 28.25 -3.79
C PHE A 344 39.02 27.43 -5.02
N TYR A 345 38.27 26.34 -4.85
CA TYR A 345 37.84 25.48 -5.96
C TYR A 345 36.51 25.90 -6.59
N LYS A 346 35.79 26.86 -6.01
CA LYS A 346 34.47 27.28 -6.50
C LYS A 346 34.50 27.81 -7.93
N SER A 347 35.56 28.51 -8.32
CA SER A 347 35.76 29.05 -9.67
C SER A 347 35.95 27.96 -10.73
N LYS A 348 36.49 26.78 -10.35
CA LYS A 348 36.75 25.66 -11.28
C LYS A 348 35.50 24.96 -11.78
N ASN A 349 34.33 25.22 -11.18
CA ASN A 349 33.02 24.69 -11.57
C ASN A 349 33.02 23.19 -11.94
N ILE A 350 33.61 22.33 -11.08
CA ILE A 350 33.80 20.90 -11.38
C ILE A 350 32.47 20.14 -11.41
N TRP A 351 32.23 19.38 -12.49
CA TRP A 351 31.07 18.49 -12.65
C TRP A 351 31.54 17.04 -12.64
N ILE A 352 30.83 16.21 -11.88
CA ILE A 352 31.04 14.76 -11.86
C ILE A 352 29.86 14.10 -12.54
N VAL A 353 30.15 13.24 -13.51
CA VAL A 353 29.18 12.43 -14.26
C VAL A 353 29.52 10.96 -14.04
N GLY A 354 28.51 10.10 -14.01
CA GLY A 354 28.72 8.66 -14.06
C GLY A 354 27.47 7.84 -13.80
N GLU A 355 27.66 6.53 -13.69
CA GLU A 355 26.60 5.55 -13.51
C GLU A 355 26.84 4.72 -12.24
N ARG A 356 26.94 3.39 -12.39
CA ARG A 356 27.55 2.54 -11.37
C ARG A 356 29.06 2.57 -11.60
N PRO A 357 29.89 2.37 -10.56
CA PRO A 357 31.35 2.48 -10.70
C PRO A 357 31.94 1.58 -11.80
N TYR A 358 31.31 0.46 -12.11
CA TYR A 358 31.76 -0.47 -13.15
C TYR A 358 31.13 -0.26 -14.54
N LYS A 359 30.26 0.75 -14.73
CA LYS A 359 29.50 0.97 -15.98
C LYS A 359 29.77 2.33 -16.64
N ALA A 360 29.80 2.35 -17.97
CA ALA A 360 29.88 3.50 -18.85
C ALA A 360 29.21 3.25 -20.22
N GLN A 361 27.90 3.01 -20.21
CA GLN A 361 27.15 2.70 -21.44
C GLN A 361 25.74 3.33 -21.51
N ASP A 362 25.20 3.82 -20.39
CA ASP A 362 23.84 4.35 -20.32
C ASP A 362 23.84 5.89 -20.49
N THR A 363 22.78 6.51 -19.99
CA THR A 363 22.48 7.93 -20.05
C THR A 363 23.61 8.83 -19.50
N GLY A 364 24.43 8.31 -18.59
CA GLY A 364 25.52 9.07 -17.95
C GLY A 364 26.72 9.15 -18.87
N TYR A 365 27.04 8.03 -19.54
CA TYR A 365 28.02 7.97 -20.61
C TYR A 365 27.67 8.92 -21.76
N HIS A 366 26.45 8.83 -22.31
CA HIS A 366 26.03 9.68 -23.43
C HIS A 366 26.11 11.18 -23.09
N PHE A 367 25.71 11.56 -21.87
CA PHE A 367 25.85 12.94 -21.43
C PHE A 367 27.30 13.38 -21.28
N PHE A 368 28.16 12.52 -20.72
CA PHE A 368 29.59 12.81 -20.59
C PHE A 368 30.26 12.99 -21.95
N LYS A 369 29.99 12.08 -22.90
CA LYS A 369 30.46 12.16 -24.28
C LYS A 369 30.06 13.51 -24.91
N TYR A 370 28.77 13.85 -24.88
CA TYR A 370 28.27 15.15 -25.37
C TYR A 370 29.02 16.32 -24.73
N MET A 371 29.23 16.30 -23.40
CA MET A 371 29.95 17.37 -22.71
C MET A 371 31.41 17.50 -23.13
N ARG A 372 32.10 16.38 -23.39
CA ARG A 372 33.51 16.39 -23.81
C ARG A 372 33.67 16.83 -25.27
N GLU A 373 32.71 16.50 -26.13
CA GLU A 373 32.70 16.86 -27.55
C GLU A 373 32.24 18.31 -27.77
N MET A 374 31.16 18.75 -27.11
CA MET A 374 30.51 20.05 -27.37
C MET A 374 30.85 21.15 -26.36
N HIS A 375 31.33 20.79 -25.17
CA HIS A 375 31.66 21.75 -24.10
C HIS A 375 33.04 21.43 -23.44
N PRO A 376 34.13 21.33 -24.22
CA PRO A 376 35.44 20.92 -23.71
C PRO A 376 36.00 21.87 -22.64
N GLU A 377 35.55 23.13 -22.61
CA GLU A 377 35.90 24.15 -21.60
C GLU A 377 35.35 23.84 -20.21
N GLN A 378 34.24 23.10 -20.14
CA GLN A 378 33.60 22.74 -18.89
C GLN A 378 34.36 21.57 -18.24
N GLN A 379 34.74 21.76 -16.97
CA GLN A 379 35.47 20.78 -16.18
C GLN A 379 34.56 19.60 -15.77
N VAL A 380 34.32 18.67 -16.69
CA VAL A 380 33.51 17.47 -16.49
C VAL A 380 34.40 16.24 -16.37
N TYR A 381 34.13 15.41 -15.36
CA TYR A 381 34.87 14.18 -15.08
C TYR A 381 33.94 12.98 -14.97
N TYR A 382 34.38 11.83 -15.51
CA TYR A 382 33.67 10.55 -15.39
C TYR A 382 34.24 9.70 -14.25
N VAL A 383 33.38 9.14 -13.40
CA VAL A 383 33.79 8.24 -12.31
C VAL A 383 33.63 6.80 -12.75
N ILE A 384 34.71 6.03 -12.71
CA ILE A 384 34.71 4.60 -13.05
C ILE A 384 35.82 3.84 -12.30
N GLU A 385 35.60 2.57 -12.00
CA GLU A 385 36.61 1.65 -11.47
C GLU A 385 37.74 1.42 -12.49
N GLU A 386 38.97 1.26 -11.99
CA GLU A 386 40.17 1.16 -12.82
C GLU A 386 40.23 -0.14 -13.63
N ASP A 387 39.70 -1.22 -13.06
CA ASP A 387 39.57 -2.55 -13.63
C ASP A 387 38.26 -2.78 -14.40
N SER A 388 37.39 -1.75 -14.51
CA SER A 388 36.16 -1.88 -15.29
C SER A 388 36.47 -2.08 -16.78
N PRO A 389 35.91 -3.12 -17.44
CA PRO A 389 36.08 -3.32 -18.87
C PRO A 389 35.46 -2.19 -19.71
N GLU A 390 34.49 -1.46 -19.16
CA GLU A 390 33.80 -0.34 -19.83
C GLU A 390 34.61 0.97 -19.77
N ILE A 391 35.78 1.01 -19.09
CA ILE A 391 36.67 2.18 -19.10
C ILE A 391 37.12 2.57 -20.51
N ARG A 392 37.20 1.60 -21.42
CA ARG A 392 37.49 1.82 -22.85
C ARG A 392 36.52 2.82 -23.50
N ASN A 393 35.26 2.88 -23.05
CA ASN A 393 34.25 3.76 -23.63
C ASN A 393 34.50 5.25 -23.32
N VAL A 394 35.21 5.54 -22.22
CA VAL A 394 35.46 6.90 -21.74
C VAL A 394 36.92 7.34 -21.85
N LYS A 395 37.85 6.39 -22.06
CA LYS A 395 39.31 6.63 -22.09
C LYS A 395 39.72 7.72 -23.07
N ASP A 396 39.17 7.69 -24.28
CA ASP A 396 39.54 8.60 -25.37
C ASP A 396 39.05 10.04 -25.14
N TYR A 397 38.09 10.23 -24.23
CA TYR A 397 37.53 11.55 -23.91
C TYR A 397 38.30 12.29 -22.78
N GLY A 398 39.24 11.61 -22.11
CA GLY A 398 40.00 12.14 -20.98
C GLY A 398 39.16 12.40 -19.72
N ASN A 399 39.72 13.14 -18.75
CA ASN A 399 39.02 13.53 -17.51
C ASN A 399 38.38 12.38 -16.71
N ILE A 400 39.09 11.26 -16.57
CA ILE A 400 38.64 10.12 -15.77
C ILE A 400 39.03 10.32 -14.30
N LEU A 401 38.14 9.92 -13.40
CA LEU A 401 38.36 9.77 -11.98
C LEU A 401 38.23 8.30 -11.60
N HIS A 402 39.37 7.65 -11.36
CA HIS A 402 39.39 6.29 -10.85
C HIS A 402 38.66 6.22 -9.51
N TYR A 403 37.72 5.28 -9.39
CA TYR A 403 36.89 5.11 -8.22
C TYR A 403 37.76 4.98 -6.96
N LYS A 404 37.28 5.57 -5.86
CA LYS A 404 38.00 5.74 -4.57
C LYS A 404 39.39 6.42 -4.57
N SER A 405 40.00 6.80 -5.70
CA SER A 405 41.30 7.50 -5.73
C SER A 405 41.32 8.84 -4.96
N LYS A 406 42.51 9.33 -4.56
CA LYS A 406 42.67 10.65 -3.91
C LYS A 406 42.05 11.79 -4.75
N LYS A 407 42.21 11.75 -6.07
CA LYS A 407 41.63 12.74 -7.00
C LYS A 407 40.10 12.68 -7.00
N HIS A 408 39.53 11.48 -7.03
CA HIS A 408 38.09 11.27 -6.94
C HIS A 408 37.53 11.80 -5.61
N VAL A 409 38.19 11.53 -4.49
CA VAL A 409 37.81 12.07 -3.16
C VAL A 409 37.79 13.59 -3.17
N LEU A 410 38.87 14.22 -3.65
CA LEU A 410 38.98 15.67 -3.72
C LEU A 410 37.88 16.28 -4.59
N TYR A 411 37.72 15.78 -5.81
CA TYR A 411 36.81 16.38 -6.78
C TYR A 411 35.36 16.18 -6.37
N THR A 412 35.03 15.07 -5.71
CA THR A 412 33.68 14.84 -5.17
C THR A 412 33.29 15.88 -4.10
N LEU A 413 34.23 16.24 -3.21
CA LEU A 413 33.98 17.28 -2.20
C LEU A 413 33.94 18.69 -2.79
N MET A 414 34.69 18.93 -3.88
CA MET A 414 34.77 20.23 -4.54
C MET A 414 33.69 20.45 -5.62
N ALA A 415 33.05 19.38 -6.09
CA ALA A 415 32.09 19.41 -7.19
C ALA A 415 30.96 20.43 -6.97
N THR A 416 30.61 21.13 -8.04
CA THR A 416 29.43 21.99 -8.08
C THR A 416 28.20 21.20 -8.55
N ARG A 417 28.39 20.14 -9.35
CA ARG A 417 27.35 19.24 -9.87
C ARG A 417 27.77 17.78 -9.75
N ILE A 418 26.83 16.93 -9.36
CA ILE A 418 26.96 15.47 -9.42
C ILE A 418 25.75 14.96 -10.19
N ILE A 419 26.03 14.30 -11.31
CA ILE A 419 25.05 13.99 -12.36
C ILE A 419 25.15 12.50 -12.62
N GLY A 420 24.06 11.75 -12.43
CA GLY A 420 24.10 10.32 -12.70
C GLY A 420 22.75 9.73 -13.10
N SER A 421 22.82 8.63 -13.86
CA SER A 421 21.66 7.83 -14.31
C SER A 421 21.07 6.98 -13.19
N HIS A 422 21.91 6.69 -12.20
CA HIS A 422 21.61 5.89 -11.03
C HIS A 422 21.62 6.76 -9.77
N HIS A 423 21.56 6.10 -8.62
CA HIS A 423 21.67 6.76 -7.33
C HIS A 423 22.97 7.61 -7.24
N PRO A 424 22.91 8.89 -6.84
CA PRO A 424 24.11 9.74 -6.76
C PRO A 424 25.25 9.14 -5.90
N ASP A 425 24.89 8.38 -4.87
CA ASP A 425 25.82 7.63 -4.01
C ASP A 425 26.77 6.68 -4.74
N TYR A 426 26.42 6.19 -5.93
CA TYR A 426 27.35 5.37 -6.73
C TYR A 426 28.57 6.18 -7.16
N LEU A 427 28.44 7.51 -7.27
CA LEU A 427 29.50 8.43 -7.64
C LEU A 427 30.27 8.99 -6.44
N PHE A 428 30.00 8.50 -5.23
CA PHE A 428 30.77 8.88 -4.04
C PHE A 428 31.82 7.82 -3.75
N PRO A 429 33.03 8.22 -3.32
CA PRO A 429 34.04 7.29 -2.86
C PRO A 429 33.57 6.52 -1.62
N LEU A 430 32.75 7.15 -0.77
CA LEU A 430 32.24 6.59 0.47
C LEU A 430 30.75 6.91 0.64
N ARG A 431 29.90 5.90 0.85
CA ARG A 431 28.42 6.05 0.89
C ARG A 431 27.86 6.40 2.27
N THR A 432 28.70 6.90 3.17
CA THR A 432 28.30 7.24 4.53
C THR A 432 27.52 8.53 4.60
N ASN A 433 26.56 8.62 5.53
CA ASN A 433 25.80 9.84 5.76
C ASN A 433 26.70 11.03 6.14
N GLU A 434 27.83 10.78 6.81
CA GLU A 434 28.81 11.81 7.13
C GLU A 434 29.44 12.40 5.86
N PHE A 435 29.95 11.55 4.96
CA PHE A 435 30.55 11.98 3.72
C PHE A 435 29.53 12.69 2.82
N LYS A 436 28.34 12.10 2.64
CA LYS A 436 27.23 12.67 1.86
C LYS A 436 26.85 14.08 2.30
N ARG A 437 26.86 14.36 3.62
CA ARG A 437 26.56 15.69 4.18
C ARG A 437 27.62 16.74 3.83
N LYS A 438 28.87 16.31 3.63
CA LYS A 438 29.99 17.18 3.21
C LYS A 438 29.93 17.46 1.70
N VAL A 439 29.35 16.58 0.90
CA VAL A 439 29.08 16.81 -0.53
C VAL A 439 28.00 17.87 -0.73
N LYS A 440 28.40 19.06 -1.19
CA LYS A 440 27.50 20.21 -1.35
C LYS A 440 27.00 20.45 -2.78
N ALA A 441 27.48 19.67 -3.75
CA ALA A 441 27.06 19.72 -5.14
C ALA A 441 25.52 19.65 -5.33
N LEU A 442 25.01 20.27 -6.40
CA LEU A 442 23.64 20.01 -6.87
C LEU A 442 23.59 18.60 -7.47
N LYS A 443 22.64 17.79 -7.00
CA LYS A 443 22.49 16.39 -7.42
C LYS A 443 21.43 16.28 -8.52
N VAL A 444 21.86 15.86 -9.70
CA VAL A 444 21.02 15.72 -10.89
C VAL A 444 20.84 14.24 -11.19
N PHE A 445 19.59 13.81 -11.27
CA PHE A 445 19.25 12.44 -11.64
C PHE A 445 18.78 12.41 -13.09
N LEU A 446 19.56 11.74 -13.92
CA LEU A 446 19.28 11.57 -15.35
C LEU A 446 18.33 10.42 -15.63
N GLN A 447 18.09 9.53 -14.66
CA GLN A 447 17.40 8.25 -14.85
C GLN A 447 18.14 7.25 -15.76
N HIS A 448 17.65 6.01 -15.76
CA HIS A 448 18.13 4.89 -16.59
C HIS A 448 16.97 4.27 -17.40
N GLY A 449 15.88 5.02 -17.57
CA GLY A 449 14.68 4.62 -18.31
C GLY A 449 13.44 5.36 -17.81
N VAL A 450 12.38 5.27 -18.60
CA VAL A 450 11.07 5.88 -18.30
C VAL A 450 10.44 5.19 -17.09
N MET A 451 9.99 5.98 -16.11
CA MET A 451 9.33 5.47 -14.91
C MET A 451 7.80 5.40 -15.07
N GLY A 452 7.19 4.38 -14.45
CA GLY A 452 5.73 4.31 -14.31
C GLY A 452 5.18 2.91 -14.10
N THR A 453 5.72 1.91 -14.82
CA THR A 453 5.22 0.51 -14.81
C THR A 453 5.19 -0.13 -13.43
N LYS A 454 6.15 0.16 -12.55
CA LYS A 454 6.19 -0.33 -11.16
C LYS A 454 6.23 0.83 -10.17
N ASN A 455 5.62 0.64 -9.00
CA ASN A 455 5.68 1.62 -7.92
C ASN A 455 7.05 1.69 -7.22
N THR A 456 7.88 2.64 -7.65
CA THR A 456 9.27 2.82 -7.18
C THR A 456 9.45 4.01 -6.23
N VAL A 457 8.36 4.60 -5.72
CA VAL A 457 8.38 5.75 -4.78
C VAL A 457 9.24 5.48 -3.54
N HIS A 458 9.32 4.23 -3.09
CA HIS A 458 10.13 3.85 -1.94
C HIS A 458 11.64 3.88 -2.20
N PHE A 459 12.06 3.81 -3.47
CA PHE A 459 13.44 3.97 -3.90
C PHE A 459 13.75 5.42 -4.23
N TYR A 460 13.00 6.03 -5.16
CA TYR A 460 13.33 7.34 -5.73
C TYR A 460 12.45 8.51 -5.24
N GLY A 461 11.51 8.27 -4.34
CA GLY A 461 10.63 9.33 -3.82
C GLY A 461 11.40 10.39 -3.03
N LYS A 462 10.90 11.63 -3.01
CA LYS A 462 11.54 12.77 -2.34
C LYS A 462 11.74 12.58 -0.84
N THR A 463 11.04 11.63 -0.24
CA THR A 463 11.12 11.27 1.19
C THR A 463 11.75 9.89 1.43
N SER A 464 12.30 9.28 0.39
CA SER A 464 13.12 8.07 0.49
C SER A 464 14.36 8.38 1.33
N PRO A 465 14.69 7.57 2.35
CA PRO A 465 15.85 7.82 3.21
C PRO A 465 17.17 7.59 2.47
N SER A 466 17.16 6.77 1.42
CA SER A 466 18.37 6.40 0.69
C SER A 466 18.66 7.40 -0.44
N PHE A 467 17.63 7.91 -1.13
CA PHE A 467 17.80 8.71 -2.36
C PHE A 467 17.70 10.22 -2.14
N ASP A 468 18.78 10.94 -2.49
CA ASP A 468 18.89 12.39 -2.35
C ASP A 468 19.21 13.05 -3.70
N THR A 469 18.19 13.66 -4.29
CA THR A 469 18.25 14.31 -5.62
C THR A 469 17.62 15.70 -5.56
N ASP A 470 18.32 16.69 -6.11
CA ASP A 470 17.88 18.08 -6.20
C ASP A 470 17.04 18.34 -7.46
N LEU A 471 17.42 17.71 -8.58
CA LEU A 471 16.83 17.92 -9.90
C LEU A 471 16.63 16.58 -10.64
N PHE A 472 15.45 16.38 -11.20
CA PHE A 472 15.01 15.12 -11.81
C PHE A 472 14.69 15.34 -13.29
N MET A 473 15.42 14.70 -14.20
CA MET A 473 15.15 14.78 -15.65
C MET A 473 14.13 13.73 -16.05
N VAL A 474 13.15 14.08 -16.88
CA VAL A 474 12.09 13.16 -17.35
C VAL A 474 11.83 13.34 -18.85
N SER A 475 11.14 12.39 -19.45
CA SER A 475 10.95 12.29 -20.90
C SER A 475 9.65 12.93 -21.38
N SER A 476 8.64 13.03 -20.51
CA SER A 476 7.31 13.56 -20.83
C SER A 476 6.65 14.35 -19.71
N ASP A 477 5.57 15.07 -20.05
CA ASP A 477 4.71 15.72 -19.06
C ASP A 477 3.91 14.71 -18.21
N LEU A 478 3.58 13.53 -18.78
CA LEU A 478 2.96 12.43 -18.04
C LEU A 478 3.91 11.92 -16.94
N GLU A 479 5.15 11.57 -17.30
CA GLU A 479 6.16 11.14 -16.33
C GLU A 479 6.41 12.23 -15.28
N LYS A 480 6.49 13.50 -15.69
CA LYS A 480 6.61 14.63 -14.75
C LYS A 480 5.46 14.66 -13.74
N SER A 481 4.22 14.43 -14.18
CA SER A 481 3.06 14.41 -13.28
C SER A 481 3.18 13.30 -12.25
N ILE A 482 3.66 12.11 -12.64
CA ILE A 482 3.92 10.98 -11.74
C ILE A 482 5.00 11.37 -10.72
N ILE A 483 6.15 11.92 -11.14
CA ILE A 483 7.23 12.29 -10.21
C ILE A 483 6.80 13.41 -9.25
N VAL A 484 5.95 14.33 -9.69
CA VAL A 484 5.40 15.39 -8.81
C VAL A 484 4.38 14.83 -7.82
N ASN A 485 3.35 14.16 -8.33
CA ASN A 485 2.18 13.74 -7.56
C ASN A 485 2.48 12.52 -6.68
N ASP A 486 3.23 11.55 -7.21
CA ASP A 486 3.48 10.28 -6.54
C ASP A 486 4.79 10.21 -5.77
N PHE A 487 5.86 10.79 -6.33
CA PHE A 487 7.20 10.76 -5.73
C PHE A 487 7.40 11.96 -4.79
N GLY A 488 6.54 12.98 -4.87
CA GLY A 488 6.50 14.12 -3.95
C GLY A 488 7.56 15.19 -4.25
N TYR A 489 8.06 15.25 -5.49
CA TYR A 489 8.92 16.33 -5.97
C TYR A 489 8.10 17.58 -6.28
N LEU A 490 8.73 18.74 -6.25
CA LEU A 490 8.05 19.96 -6.68
C LEU A 490 8.10 20.10 -8.21
N PRO A 491 7.11 20.75 -8.85
CA PRO A 491 7.12 20.95 -10.31
C PRO A 491 8.38 21.61 -10.86
N LYS A 492 9.05 22.47 -10.06
CA LYS A 492 10.32 23.11 -10.43
C LYS A 492 11.56 22.22 -10.29
N GLU A 493 11.45 21.14 -9.53
CA GLU A 493 12.51 20.14 -9.30
C GLU A 493 12.50 19.03 -10.37
N VAL A 494 11.47 18.99 -11.23
CA VAL A 494 11.33 18.00 -12.31
C VAL A 494 11.30 18.71 -13.67
N LYS A 495 12.14 18.27 -14.62
CA LYS A 495 12.32 18.93 -15.91
C LYS A 495 12.11 17.93 -17.05
N VAL A 496 11.23 18.28 -17.98
CA VAL A 496 11.00 17.48 -19.19
C VAL A 496 12.08 17.86 -20.20
N THR A 497 13.00 16.94 -20.46
CA THR A 497 14.16 17.16 -21.33
C THR A 497 14.40 16.03 -22.32
N GLY A 498 13.80 14.86 -22.11
CA GLY A 498 14.32 13.62 -22.70
C GLY A 498 15.54 13.10 -21.92
N LEU A 499 16.04 11.93 -22.31
CA LEU A 499 17.25 11.32 -21.74
C LEU A 499 18.40 11.40 -22.75
N PRO A 500 19.65 11.64 -22.31
CA PRO A 500 20.82 11.73 -23.18
C PRO A 500 21.00 10.54 -24.14
N ARG A 501 20.66 9.32 -23.69
CA ARG A 501 20.74 8.14 -24.55
C ARG A 501 19.76 8.18 -25.73
N PHE A 502 18.68 8.96 -25.64
CA PHE A 502 17.70 9.07 -26.73
C PHE A 502 18.26 9.79 -27.96
N ASP A 503 19.25 10.68 -27.78
CA ASP A 503 19.95 11.31 -28.90
C ASP A 503 20.68 10.24 -29.75
N SER A 504 21.17 9.17 -29.11
CA SER A 504 21.75 8.01 -29.80
C SER A 504 20.69 7.04 -30.32
N LEU A 505 19.64 6.79 -29.55
CA LEU A 505 18.54 5.89 -29.91
C LEU A 505 17.85 6.33 -31.21
N LEU A 506 17.49 7.61 -31.29
CA LEU A 506 16.72 8.19 -32.39
C LEU A 506 17.57 8.49 -33.62
N LYS A 507 18.90 8.35 -33.53
CA LYS A 507 19.79 8.51 -34.66
C LYS A 507 19.59 7.35 -35.63
N GLY A 508 19.21 7.65 -36.87
CA GLY A 508 18.98 6.67 -37.94
C GLY A 508 20.28 6.11 -38.55
N ASP A 509 21.24 5.68 -37.72
CA ASP A 509 22.56 5.19 -38.13
C ASP A 509 22.73 3.66 -37.99
N VAL A 510 21.67 2.93 -37.63
CA VAL A 510 21.66 1.46 -37.59
C VAL A 510 20.53 0.95 -38.48
N PRO A 511 20.82 0.11 -39.50
CA PRO A 511 19.78 -0.49 -40.33
C PRO A 511 18.94 -1.48 -39.51
N THR A 512 17.63 -1.43 -39.68
CA THR A 512 16.70 -2.38 -39.04
C THR A 512 16.69 -3.70 -39.81
N LYS A 513 16.91 -4.81 -39.10
CA LYS A 513 16.74 -6.18 -39.59
C LYS A 513 15.33 -6.68 -39.29
N ARG A 514 14.83 -7.61 -40.09
CA ARG A 514 13.60 -8.38 -39.79
C ARG A 514 13.89 -9.35 -38.65
N GLN A 515 13.92 -8.80 -37.43
CA GLN A 515 14.35 -9.50 -36.23
C GLN A 515 13.34 -9.27 -35.10
N LEU A 516 12.91 -10.37 -34.48
CA LEU A 516 12.08 -10.40 -33.29
C LEU A 516 12.96 -10.50 -32.05
N LEU A 517 12.93 -9.49 -31.19
CA LEU A 517 13.68 -9.44 -29.94
C LEU A 517 12.80 -9.86 -28.76
N ILE A 518 13.16 -10.94 -28.07
CA ILE A 518 12.53 -11.37 -26.82
C ILE A 518 13.43 -10.93 -25.66
N ILE A 519 12.97 -10.01 -24.81
CA ILE A 519 13.76 -9.43 -23.72
C ILE A 519 12.96 -9.32 -22.41
N PRO A 520 12.91 -10.40 -21.60
CA PRO A 520 12.09 -10.44 -20.40
C PRO A 520 12.74 -9.74 -19.20
N THR A 521 11.91 -9.24 -18.28
CA THR A 521 12.38 -8.63 -17.02
C THR A 521 12.73 -9.69 -15.98
N TRP A 522 13.79 -9.46 -15.19
CA TRP A 522 14.14 -10.35 -14.07
C TRP A 522 13.10 -10.33 -12.93
N ARG A 523 12.94 -11.48 -12.25
CA ARG A 523 12.05 -11.67 -11.10
C ARG A 523 12.82 -11.77 -9.78
N GLU A 524 12.53 -10.88 -8.83
CA GLU A 524 13.26 -10.77 -7.54
C GLU A 524 13.20 -12.03 -6.66
N TRP A 525 12.28 -12.95 -6.93
CA TRP A 525 12.11 -14.21 -6.18
C TRP A 525 12.85 -15.40 -6.81
N LEU A 526 13.37 -15.26 -8.03
CA LEU A 526 14.18 -16.27 -8.71
C LEU A 526 15.66 -16.01 -8.40
N VAL A 527 16.13 -16.63 -7.32
CA VAL A 527 17.46 -16.37 -6.73
C VAL A 527 18.38 -17.59 -6.75
N ASN A 528 17.86 -18.76 -7.09
CA ASN A 528 18.61 -20.02 -7.23
C ASN A 528 18.01 -20.87 -8.35
N GLU A 529 18.75 -21.90 -8.78
CA GLU A 529 18.38 -22.76 -9.90
C GLU A 529 17.10 -23.57 -9.65
N GLU A 530 16.96 -24.18 -8.47
CA GLU A 530 15.76 -24.95 -8.08
C GLU A 530 14.48 -24.14 -8.27
N ARG A 531 14.41 -22.94 -7.66
CA ARG A 531 13.24 -22.06 -7.81
C ARG A 531 13.07 -21.52 -9.23
N PHE A 532 14.16 -21.41 -9.99
CA PHE A 532 14.09 -20.98 -11.38
C PHE A 532 13.44 -22.06 -12.23
N LEU A 533 13.89 -23.31 -12.13
CA LEU A 533 13.37 -24.45 -12.88
C LEU A 533 11.90 -24.77 -12.55
N GLU A 534 11.50 -24.64 -11.28
CA GLU A 534 10.10 -24.82 -10.85
C GLU A 534 9.19 -23.62 -11.19
N SER A 535 9.74 -22.54 -11.72
CA SER A 535 8.96 -21.32 -11.95
C SER A 535 8.13 -21.36 -13.23
N GLU A 536 6.92 -20.80 -13.16
CA GLU A 536 6.13 -20.47 -14.35
C GLU A 536 6.93 -19.61 -15.34
N TYR A 537 7.77 -18.69 -14.85
CA TYR A 537 8.63 -17.87 -15.69
C TYR A 537 9.54 -18.72 -16.61
N PHE A 538 10.23 -19.72 -16.05
CA PHE A 538 11.08 -20.59 -16.85
C PHE A 538 10.24 -21.40 -17.84
N SER A 539 9.16 -22.04 -17.36
CA SER A 539 8.27 -22.84 -18.19
C SER A 539 7.73 -22.07 -19.41
N ARG A 540 7.20 -20.85 -19.19
CA ARG A 540 6.63 -20.00 -20.26
C ARG A 540 7.66 -19.56 -21.28
N TYR A 541 8.83 -19.08 -20.86
CA TYR A 541 9.87 -18.64 -21.82
C TYR A 541 10.56 -19.82 -22.49
N GLN A 542 10.73 -20.96 -21.81
CA GLN A 542 11.26 -22.18 -22.42
C GLN A 542 10.32 -22.71 -23.50
N SER A 543 9.00 -22.69 -23.25
CA SER A 543 7.97 -23.03 -24.24
C SER A 543 8.07 -22.10 -25.46
N LEU A 544 8.01 -20.79 -25.24
CA LEU A 544 8.01 -19.79 -26.31
C LEU A 544 9.24 -19.89 -27.23
N VAL A 545 10.46 -20.01 -26.68
CA VAL A 545 11.68 -20.07 -27.52
C VAL A 545 11.84 -21.40 -28.26
N ASN A 546 11.13 -22.45 -27.85
CA ASN A 546 11.12 -23.76 -28.51
C ASN A 546 9.83 -24.02 -29.32
N ASN A 547 8.89 -23.06 -29.36
CA ASN A 547 7.58 -23.26 -29.99
C ASN A 547 7.72 -23.46 -31.52
N SER A 548 7.30 -24.64 -32.01
CA SER A 548 7.43 -25.00 -33.42
C SER A 548 6.68 -24.07 -34.37
N SER A 549 5.54 -23.51 -33.95
CA SER A 549 4.75 -22.59 -34.74
C SER A 549 5.44 -21.23 -34.90
N LEU A 550 6.08 -20.73 -33.83
CA LEU A 550 6.90 -19.51 -33.91
C LEU A 550 8.06 -19.67 -34.90
N HIS A 551 8.76 -20.81 -34.86
CA HIS A 551 9.86 -21.09 -35.79
C HIS A 551 9.40 -21.28 -37.23
N LYS A 552 8.22 -21.89 -37.41
CA LYS A 552 7.58 -21.97 -38.73
C LYS A 552 7.24 -20.57 -39.25
N LEU A 553 6.64 -19.70 -38.44
CA LEU A 553 6.36 -18.31 -38.80
C LEU A 553 7.64 -17.54 -39.16
N ALA A 554 8.71 -17.72 -38.38
CA ALA A 554 10.01 -17.11 -38.64
C ALA A 554 10.59 -17.51 -39.99
N LYS A 555 10.47 -18.79 -40.35
CA LYS A 555 10.90 -19.31 -41.65
C LYS A 555 10.01 -18.83 -42.80
N ASP A 556 8.69 -18.92 -42.64
CA ASP A 556 7.71 -18.60 -43.69
C ASP A 556 7.67 -17.09 -43.99
N LEU A 557 7.88 -16.23 -42.98
CA LEU A 557 7.85 -14.77 -43.10
C LEU A 557 9.24 -14.12 -43.04
N ASN A 558 10.29 -14.93 -43.11
CA ASN A 558 11.71 -14.56 -43.17
C ASN A 558 12.13 -13.51 -42.12
N PHE A 559 12.12 -13.92 -40.85
CA PHE A 559 12.63 -13.13 -39.74
C PHE A 559 13.45 -13.97 -38.74
N GLU A 560 14.39 -13.32 -38.05
CA GLU A 560 15.25 -13.95 -37.04
C GLU A 560 14.66 -13.77 -35.63
N ILE A 561 14.91 -14.72 -34.72
CA ILE A 561 14.50 -14.63 -33.32
C ILE A 561 15.75 -14.50 -32.42
N VAL A 562 15.74 -13.48 -31.56
CA VAL A 562 16.84 -13.20 -30.63
C VAL A 562 16.32 -13.12 -29.21
N PHE A 563 16.89 -13.94 -28.33
CA PHE A 563 16.52 -14.01 -26.92
C PHE A 563 17.58 -13.36 -26.05
N CYS A 564 17.24 -12.23 -25.43
CA CYS A 564 18.16 -11.41 -24.64
C CYS A 564 17.88 -11.51 -23.14
N LEU A 565 18.74 -12.21 -22.40
CA LEU A 565 18.59 -12.39 -20.95
C LEU A 565 19.13 -11.19 -20.16
N HIS A 566 18.38 -10.80 -19.13
CA HIS A 566 18.80 -9.76 -18.17
C HIS A 566 20.10 -10.15 -17.43
N PRO A 567 20.98 -9.22 -17.00
CA PRO A 567 22.28 -9.56 -16.39
C PRO A 567 22.16 -10.46 -15.15
N ASN A 568 21.17 -10.21 -14.30
CA ASN A 568 20.90 -11.06 -13.12
C ASN A 568 20.43 -12.48 -13.46
N MET A 569 20.12 -12.77 -14.73
CA MET A 569 19.72 -14.09 -15.24
C MET A 569 20.87 -14.81 -15.94
N GLN A 570 22.07 -14.20 -16.02
CA GLN A 570 23.21 -14.78 -16.74
C GLN A 570 23.58 -16.18 -16.23
N MET A 571 23.45 -16.43 -14.93
CA MET A 571 23.69 -17.75 -14.34
C MET A 571 22.77 -18.85 -14.92
N PHE A 572 21.60 -18.48 -15.43
CA PHE A 572 20.61 -19.39 -16.00
C PHE A 572 20.68 -19.50 -17.54
N THR A 573 21.60 -18.79 -18.19
CA THR A 573 21.74 -18.80 -19.66
C THR A 573 21.95 -20.20 -20.23
N HIS A 574 22.62 -21.09 -19.47
CA HIS A 574 22.90 -22.44 -19.90
C HIS A 574 21.64 -23.29 -20.13
N PHE A 575 20.51 -22.98 -19.48
CA PHE A 575 19.23 -23.68 -19.68
C PHE A 575 18.57 -23.38 -21.04
N PHE A 576 19.01 -22.33 -21.73
CA PHE A 576 18.47 -21.92 -23.03
C PHE A 576 19.44 -22.17 -24.20
N LYS A 577 20.60 -22.81 -23.96
CA LYS A 577 21.64 -22.98 -24.99
C LYS A 577 21.19 -23.78 -26.21
N ASP A 578 20.31 -24.75 -26.00
CA ASP A 578 19.82 -25.64 -27.05
C ASP A 578 18.55 -25.11 -27.73
N ALA A 579 18.03 -23.94 -27.32
CA ALA A 579 16.89 -23.33 -27.96
C ALA A 579 17.27 -22.88 -29.39
N PRO A 580 16.41 -23.11 -30.40
CA PRO A 580 16.68 -22.75 -31.80
C PRO A 580 16.50 -21.24 -32.06
N VAL A 581 17.10 -20.39 -31.20
CA VAL A 581 17.09 -18.93 -31.26
C VAL A 581 18.50 -18.40 -30.99
N ARG A 582 18.80 -17.17 -31.39
CA ARG A 582 20.06 -16.53 -31.00
C ARG A 582 19.97 -16.03 -29.56
N VAL A 583 20.58 -16.74 -28.62
CA VAL A 583 20.65 -16.33 -27.21
C VAL A 583 21.80 -15.34 -27.00
N VAL A 584 21.51 -14.20 -26.38
CA VAL A 584 22.48 -13.16 -26.04
C VAL A 584 22.28 -12.72 -24.60
N SER A 585 23.36 -12.35 -23.91
CA SER A 585 23.28 -11.78 -22.56
C SER A 585 23.47 -10.27 -22.58
N GLN A 586 22.66 -9.53 -21.80
CA GLN A 586 22.91 -8.10 -21.60
C GLN A 586 24.30 -7.90 -20.99
N GLY A 587 25.16 -7.14 -21.68
CA GLY A 587 26.58 -6.93 -21.34
C GLY A 587 27.55 -7.47 -22.41
N GLU A 588 27.14 -8.45 -23.20
CA GLU A 588 27.90 -8.90 -24.39
C GLU A 588 27.66 -7.98 -25.58
N ILE A 589 26.42 -7.48 -25.70
CA ILE A 589 25.96 -6.57 -26.75
C ILE A 589 25.35 -5.32 -26.08
N ASP A 590 25.57 -4.15 -26.70
CA ASP A 590 24.88 -2.92 -26.33
C ASP A 590 23.37 -3.04 -26.61
N VAL A 591 22.56 -2.90 -25.56
CA VAL A 591 21.10 -2.98 -25.65
C VAL A 591 20.56 -1.91 -26.61
N GLN A 592 21.12 -0.69 -26.63
CA GLN A 592 20.63 0.37 -27.54
C GLN A 592 20.80 -0.03 -29.00
N TYR A 593 21.93 -0.64 -29.36
CA TYR A 593 22.15 -1.20 -30.69
C TYR A 593 21.10 -2.26 -31.04
N LEU A 594 20.88 -3.22 -30.12
CA LEU A 594 19.94 -4.32 -30.32
C LEU A 594 18.49 -3.83 -30.54
N LEU A 595 18.07 -2.77 -29.84
CA LEU A 595 16.76 -2.13 -30.05
C LEU A 595 16.63 -1.47 -31.42
N LYS A 596 17.70 -0.84 -31.92
CA LYS A 596 17.69 -0.17 -33.23
C LYS A 596 17.71 -1.19 -34.37
N GLU A 597 18.46 -2.28 -34.19
CA GLU A 597 18.55 -3.37 -35.15
C GLU A 597 17.24 -4.17 -35.26
N SER A 598 16.52 -4.41 -34.15
CA SER A 598 15.34 -5.29 -34.16
C SER A 598 14.08 -4.61 -34.72
N ALA A 599 13.22 -5.35 -35.44
CA ALA A 599 11.97 -4.84 -36.02
C ALA A 599 10.78 -4.91 -35.06
N MET A 600 10.75 -5.91 -34.18
CA MET A 600 9.68 -6.11 -33.19
C MET A 600 10.26 -6.57 -31.86
N MET A 601 9.54 -6.35 -30.76
CA MET A 601 9.96 -6.77 -29.42
C MET A 601 8.84 -7.47 -28.65
N ILE A 602 9.18 -8.58 -27.98
CA ILE A 602 8.40 -9.21 -26.92
C ILE A 602 9.09 -8.92 -25.59
N THR A 603 8.35 -8.35 -24.64
CA THR A 603 8.82 -8.10 -23.27
C THR A 603 7.64 -8.20 -22.30
N ASP A 604 7.78 -7.76 -21.05
CA ASP A 604 6.74 -7.91 -20.02
C ASP A 604 6.45 -6.60 -19.27
N TYR A 605 7.37 -6.15 -18.42
CA TYR A 605 7.24 -4.96 -17.57
C TYR A 605 8.44 -4.01 -17.71
N SER A 606 9.28 -4.26 -18.72
CA SER A 606 10.57 -3.58 -18.90
C SER A 606 10.39 -2.12 -19.31
N SER A 607 11.19 -1.22 -18.71
CA SER A 607 11.25 0.17 -19.14
C SER A 607 11.86 0.34 -20.53
N VAL A 608 12.62 -0.65 -21.02
CA VAL A 608 13.19 -0.69 -22.37
C VAL A 608 12.10 -0.70 -23.45
N ALA A 609 10.88 -1.12 -23.10
CA ALA A 609 9.74 -1.06 -24.01
C ALA A 609 9.40 0.36 -24.45
N PHE A 610 9.55 1.34 -23.55
CA PHE A 610 9.34 2.74 -23.93
C PHE A 610 10.38 3.21 -24.95
N ASP A 611 11.66 2.89 -24.73
CA ASP A 611 12.73 3.18 -25.69
C ASP A 611 12.42 2.58 -27.07
N PHE A 612 12.03 1.31 -27.14
CA PHE A 612 11.66 0.65 -28.40
C PHE A 612 10.44 1.31 -29.07
N SER A 613 9.43 1.71 -28.28
CA SER A 613 8.22 2.37 -28.78
C SER A 613 8.51 3.72 -29.45
N PHE A 614 9.58 4.42 -29.03
CA PHE A 614 9.97 5.71 -29.60
C PHE A 614 10.50 5.58 -31.04
N LEU A 615 11.02 4.39 -31.39
CA LEU A 615 11.37 4.02 -32.75
C LEU A 615 10.15 3.69 -33.62
N SER A 616 8.93 3.75 -33.05
CA SER A 616 7.66 3.46 -33.74
C SER A 616 7.57 2.02 -34.25
N LYS A 617 8.12 1.09 -33.46
CA LYS A 617 8.16 -0.35 -33.71
C LYS A 617 7.21 -1.11 -32.76
N PRO A 618 6.58 -2.22 -33.21
CA PRO A 618 5.56 -2.94 -32.47
C PRO A 618 6.13 -3.69 -31.27
N ILE A 619 5.32 -3.76 -30.21
CA ILE A 619 5.66 -4.37 -28.93
C ILE A 619 4.53 -5.27 -28.50
N VAL A 620 4.87 -6.47 -28.04
CA VAL A 620 3.96 -7.38 -27.34
C VAL A 620 4.44 -7.53 -25.90
N TYR A 621 3.54 -7.26 -24.95
CA TYR A 621 3.77 -7.39 -23.51
C TYR A 621 3.20 -8.72 -23.01
N TYR A 622 4.07 -9.70 -22.73
CA TYR A 622 3.70 -10.99 -22.19
C TYR A 622 3.65 -10.97 -20.66
N GLN A 623 2.44 -10.84 -20.09
CA GLN A 623 2.22 -10.48 -18.69
C GLN A 623 1.52 -11.56 -17.86
N PHE A 624 1.86 -12.83 -18.09
CA PHE A 624 1.29 -13.99 -17.39
C PHE A 624 1.32 -13.90 -15.85
N ASP A 625 2.32 -13.24 -15.24
CA ASP A 625 2.48 -13.14 -13.78
C ASP A 625 2.20 -11.73 -13.19
N ARG A 626 1.31 -10.95 -13.83
CA ARG A 626 1.01 -9.53 -13.51
C ARG A 626 0.78 -9.25 -12.04
N ASP A 627 -0.13 -9.98 -11.41
CA ASP A 627 -0.50 -9.74 -10.01
C ASP A 627 0.67 -9.98 -9.05
N ARG A 628 1.49 -10.99 -9.34
CA ARG A 628 2.68 -11.33 -8.56
C ARG A 628 3.77 -10.28 -8.74
N PHE A 629 4.02 -9.84 -9.97
CA PHE A 629 5.09 -8.88 -10.30
C PHE A 629 4.81 -7.46 -9.79
N ILE A 630 3.61 -6.94 -10.05
CA ILE A 630 3.20 -5.59 -9.65
C ILE A 630 2.97 -5.52 -8.13
N GLY A 631 2.36 -6.57 -7.58
CA GLY A 631 2.08 -6.71 -6.16
C GLY A 631 1.13 -5.65 -5.60
N LYS A 632 0.97 -5.65 -4.27
CA LYS A 632 -0.08 -4.87 -3.56
C LYS A 632 -0.02 -3.34 -3.71
N LYS A 633 1.06 -2.77 -4.23
CA LYS A 633 1.24 -1.32 -4.37
C LYS A 633 0.79 -0.78 -5.73
N GLY A 634 0.49 -1.66 -6.69
CA GLY A 634 0.07 -1.28 -8.04
C GLY A 634 1.17 -0.67 -8.91
N SER A 635 0.81 -0.37 -10.15
CA SER A 635 1.56 0.47 -11.08
C SER A 635 1.24 1.96 -10.84
N HIS A 636 2.06 2.88 -11.36
CA HIS A 636 1.66 4.28 -11.48
C HIS A 636 0.83 4.54 -12.75
N LEU A 637 0.97 3.66 -13.74
CA LEU A 637 0.24 3.70 -15.00
C LEU A 637 -1.00 2.81 -14.91
N ASN A 638 -2.01 3.13 -15.71
CA ASN A 638 -3.00 2.14 -16.07
C ASN A 638 -2.39 1.28 -17.19
N LEU A 639 -1.93 0.07 -16.87
CA LEU A 639 -1.13 -0.73 -17.81
C LEU A 639 -1.89 -0.98 -19.12
N ASP A 640 -3.18 -1.26 -19.05
CA ASP A 640 -4.00 -1.60 -20.23
C ASP A 640 -4.27 -0.38 -21.13
N GLU A 641 -4.35 0.82 -20.56
CA GLU A 641 -4.60 2.05 -21.32
C GLU A 641 -3.34 2.80 -21.76
N ASP A 642 -2.27 2.69 -20.97
CA ASP A 642 -1.08 3.52 -21.12
C ASP A 642 0.06 2.81 -21.84
N LEU A 643 0.20 1.48 -21.76
CA LEU A 643 1.35 0.81 -22.38
C LEU A 643 1.31 0.87 -23.92
N PRO A 644 2.42 1.25 -24.59
CA PRO A 644 2.48 1.37 -26.05
C PRO A 644 2.74 0.02 -26.74
N GLY A 645 1.77 -0.90 -26.68
CA GLY A 645 1.85 -2.23 -27.28
C GLY A 645 0.68 -3.12 -26.87
N ASP A 646 0.58 -4.29 -27.49
CA ASP A 646 -0.48 -5.25 -27.18
C ASP A 646 -0.11 -6.08 -25.96
N ILE A 647 -1.07 -6.31 -25.06
CA ILE A 647 -0.83 -7.05 -23.83
C ILE A 647 -1.50 -8.41 -23.94
N VAL A 648 -0.72 -9.46 -23.72
CA VAL A 648 -1.14 -10.85 -23.83
C VAL A 648 -0.74 -11.63 -22.58
N PHE A 649 -1.50 -12.69 -22.28
CA PHE A 649 -1.30 -13.53 -21.10
C PHE A 649 -0.97 -14.98 -21.46
N GLU A 650 -1.38 -15.40 -22.65
CA GLU A 650 -1.15 -16.75 -23.16
C GLU A 650 -0.23 -16.76 -24.39
N GLU A 651 0.44 -17.89 -24.62
CA GLU A 651 1.43 -18.04 -25.69
C GLU A 651 0.80 -17.95 -27.09
N ASP A 652 -0.39 -18.52 -27.29
CA ASP A 652 -1.08 -18.50 -28.59
C ASP A 652 -1.37 -17.07 -29.07
N GLN A 653 -1.72 -16.18 -28.13
CA GLN A 653 -1.94 -14.76 -28.42
C GLN A 653 -0.65 -14.05 -28.88
N ILE A 654 0.52 -14.49 -28.40
CA ILE A 654 1.81 -13.97 -28.90
C ILE A 654 1.96 -14.35 -30.37
N LEU A 655 1.67 -15.61 -30.72
CA LEU A 655 1.81 -16.10 -32.09
C LEU A 655 0.90 -15.34 -33.05
N GLU A 656 -0.35 -15.10 -32.65
CA GLU A 656 -1.31 -14.28 -33.41
C GLU A 656 -0.79 -12.86 -33.65
N CYS A 657 -0.32 -12.18 -32.59
CA CYS A 657 0.25 -10.83 -32.72
C CYS A 657 1.51 -10.82 -33.60
N VAL A 658 2.42 -11.78 -33.42
CA VAL A 658 3.65 -11.87 -34.22
C VAL A 658 3.33 -12.10 -35.69
N GLU A 659 2.40 -12.99 -36.01
CA GLU A 659 1.96 -13.23 -37.38
C GLU A 659 1.32 -11.98 -38.00
N GLU A 660 0.44 -11.30 -37.27
CA GLU A 660 -0.20 -10.06 -37.74
C GLU A 660 0.83 -8.97 -38.06
N TYR A 661 1.76 -8.72 -37.14
CA TYR A 661 2.80 -7.72 -37.34
C TYR A 661 3.79 -8.12 -38.43
N ALA A 662 4.21 -9.37 -38.49
CA ALA A 662 5.16 -9.84 -39.51
C ALA A 662 4.60 -9.73 -40.93
N LYS A 663 3.28 -9.93 -41.12
CA LYS A 663 2.57 -9.71 -42.40
C LYS A 663 2.45 -8.23 -42.78
N LYS A 664 2.49 -7.32 -41.79
CA LYS A 664 2.43 -5.86 -41.97
C LYS A 664 3.82 -5.21 -41.86
N ASP A 665 4.88 -5.94 -42.21
CA ASP A 665 6.28 -5.49 -42.15
C ASP A 665 6.68 -4.86 -40.80
N PHE A 666 6.13 -5.40 -39.72
CA PHE A 666 6.34 -4.94 -38.35
C PHE A 666 6.00 -3.45 -38.17
N GLU A 667 4.94 -2.95 -38.81
CA GLU A 667 4.47 -1.59 -38.56
C GLU A 667 3.66 -1.51 -37.25
N MET A 668 4.02 -0.57 -36.38
CA MET A 668 3.27 -0.28 -35.16
C MET A 668 1.90 0.35 -35.47
N SER A 669 0.85 -0.08 -34.76
CA SER A 669 -0.50 0.47 -34.90
C SER A 669 -0.56 1.97 -34.55
N GLN A 670 -1.51 2.71 -35.14
CA GLN A 670 -1.68 4.14 -34.88
C GLN A 670 -2.07 4.43 -33.42
N GLU A 671 -2.85 3.55 -32.81
CA GLU A 671 -3.18 3.64 -31.39
C GLU A 671 -1.92 3.52 -30.52
N ASN A 672 -1.07 2.53 -30.78
CA ASN A 672 0.16 2.31 -30.02
C ASN A 672 1.18 3.45 -30.27
N LYS A 673 1.26 4.02 -31.49
CA LYS A 673 2.02 5.24 -31.77
C LYS A 673 1.53 6.43 -30.94
N LYS A 674 0.21 6.60 -30.80
CA LYS A 674 -0.39 7.64 -29.94
C LYS A 674 -0.06 7.40 -28.46
N LYS A 675 -0.17 6.16 -27.96
CA LYS A 675 0.25 5.80 -26.60
C LYS A 675 1.74 6.12 -26.36
N ALA A 676 2.63 5.74 -27.28
CA ALA A 676 4.07 5.99 -27.18
C ALA A 676 4.41 7.49 -27.07
N SER A 677 3.72 8.32 -27.87
CA SER A 677 3.92 9.78 -27.89
C SER A 677 3.67 10.46 -26.52
N ARG A 678 2.83 9.87 -25.67
CA ARG A 678 2.59 10.37 -24.30
C ARG A 678 3.82 10.27 -23.39
N PHE A 679 4.77 9.39 -23.72
CA PHE A 679 5.98 9.12 -22.93
C PHE A 679 7.24 9.83 -23.45
N LEU A 680 7.17 10.47 -24.63
CA LEU A 680 8.28 11.25 -25.19
C LEU A 680 7.79 12.60 -25.74
N LYS A 681 8.15 13.69 -25.06
CA LYS A 681 7.75 15.04 -25.48
C LYS A 681 8.53 15.57 -26.68
N TYR A 682 9.82 15.29 -26.72
CA TYR A 682 10.73 15.80 -27.75
C TYR A 682 11.31 14.61 -28.53
N LYS A 683 10.89 14.47 -29.80
CA LYS A 683 11.44 13.46 -30.72
C LYS A 683 12.50 14.11 -31.61
N ASP A 684 13.61 14.51 -30.98
CA ASP A 684 14.76 15.15 -31.61
C ASP A 684 16.07 14.61 -30.99
N LEU A 685 17.22 15.14 -31.44
CA LEU A 685 18.55 14.73 -30.97
C LEU A 685 19.17 15.73 -29.98
N ASN A 686 18.35 16.55 -29.31
CA ASN A 686 18.80 17.68 -28.49
C ASN A 686 18.59 17.47 -26.98
N SER A 687 18.44 16.23 -26.52
CA SER A 687 18.18 15.93 -25.09
C SER A 687 19.37 16.32 -24.22
N SER A 688 20.59 15.99 -24.66
CA SER A 688 21.83 16.33 -23.96
C SER A 688 22.04 17.84 -23.84
N GLU A 689 21.76 18.58 -24.92
CA GLU A 689 21.84 20.05 -24.94
C GLU A 689 20.82 20.68 -23.97
N ARG A 690 19.56 20.22 -24.00
CA ARG A 690 18.52 20.69 -23.06
C ARG A 690 18.94 20.47 -21.61
N ILE A 691 19.52 19.30 -21.31
CA ILE A 691 19.99 18.97 -19.96
C ILE A 691 21.15 19.86 -19.55
N TYR A 692 22.14 20.06 -20.41
CA TYR A 692 23.25 20.98 -20.15
C TYR A 692 22.73 22.37 -19.77
N ASN A 693 21.82 22.92 -20.59
CA ASN A 693 21.22 24.23 -20.36
C ASN A 693 20.45 24.31 -19.03
N VAL A 694 19.71 23.27 -18.69
CA VAL A 694 18.98 23.15 -17.41
C VAL A 694 19.94 23.08 -16.22
N VAL A 695 20.96 22.21 -16.28
CA VAL A 695 21.90 21.96 -15.18
C VAL A 695 22.82 23.16 -14.93
N LYS A 696 23.24 23.85 -16.00
CA LYS A 696 24.03 25.09 -15.94
C LYS A 696 23.29 26.19 -15.19
N LYS A 697 22.00 26.40 -15.50
CA LYS A 697 21.15 27.44 -14.88
C LYS A 697 20.64 27.06 -13.48
N ALA A 698 20.59 25.76 -13.16
CA ALA A 698 20.02 25.29 -11.90
C ALA A 698 20.82 25.77 -10.67
N LYS A 699 20.11 26.29 -9.67
CA LYS A 699 20.69 26.66 -8.36
C LYS A 699 20.22 25.68 -7.29
N LYS A 700 21.11 25.31 -6.38
CA LYS A 700 20.76 24.49 -5.22
C LYS A 700 19.92 25.32 -4.24
N ASN A 701 18.68 24.91 -3.99
CA ASN A 701 17.81 25.58 -3.04
C ASN A 701 18.31 25.32 -1.61
N SER A 702 18.86 26.33 -0.92
CA SER A 702 19.57 26.11 0.36
C SER A 702 18.72 26.28 1.64
N LEU A 703 17.47 26.77 1.58
CA LEU A 703 16.76 27.19 2.79
C LEU A 703 15.42 26.45 3.01
N ASN A 704 15.28 25.89 4.21
CA ASN A 704 14.05 25.42 4.89
C ASN A 704 13.40 24.08 4.50
N LYS A 705 13.88 23.33 3.51
CA LYS A 705 13.25 22.04 3.14
C LYS A 705 13.86 20.79 3.78
N THR A 706 15.11 20.84 4.22
CA THR A 706 15.82 19.65 4.76
C THR A 706 15.31 19.25 6.15
N ILE A 707 14.85 20.23 6.97
CA ILE A 707 14.36 19.97 8.33
C ILE A 707 13.04 19.21 8.29
N PHE A 708 12.03 19.68 7.55
CA PHE A 708 10.72 19.01 7.39
C PHE A 708 10.76 17.69 6.59
N LYS A 709 11.87 17.41 5.89
CA LYS A 709 12.09 16.15 5.15
C LYS A 709 12.91 15.13 5.91
N SER A 710 13.63 15.54 6.96
CA SER A 710 14.36 14.62 7.81
C SER A 710 13.41 13.57 8.39
N GLU A 711 13.89 12.34 8.51
CA GLU A 711 13.08 11.30 9.15
C GLU A 711 12.65 11.69 10.57
N PHE A 712 13.49 12.46 11.24
CA PHE A 712 13.21 13.06 12.55
C PHE A 712 11.94 13.90 12.54
N SER A 713 11.83 14.89 11.64
CA SER A 713 10.64 15.75 11.56
C SER A 713 9.41 14.96 11.13
N ARG A 714 9.54 13.93 10.29
CA ARG A 714 8.43 13.03 9.95
C ARG A 714 7.94 12.25 11.16
N VAL A 715 8.85 11.74 12.00
CA VAL A 715 8.49 11.07 13.26
C VAL A 715 7.81 12.04 14.21
N ILE A 716 8.33 13.26 14.35
CA ILE A 716 7.71 14.31 15.16
C ILE A 716 6.33 14.68 14.61
N TYR A 717 6.19 14.92 13.31
CA TYR A 717 4.94 15.26 12.67
C TYR A 717 3.90 14.15 12.84
N ARG A 718 4.30 12.87 12.69
CA ARG A 718 3.41 11.72 12.96
C ARG A 718 2.96 11.67 14.41
N ARG A 719 3.85 12.01 15.37
CA ARG A 719 3.49 12.11 16.79
C ARG A 719 2.57 13.31 17.05
N LEU A 720 2.88 14.45 16.46
CA LEU A 720 2.09 15.69 16.55
C LEU A 720 0.68 15.47 16.00
N ARG A 721 0.54 14.88 14.81
CA ARG A 721 -0.75 14.57 14.16
C ARG A 721 -1.62 13.62 14.97
N LYS A 722 -1.01 12.78 15.83
CA LYS A 722 -1.72 11.91 16.78
C LYS A 722 -1.96 12.56 18.15
N SER A 723 -1.39 13.74 18.39
CA SER A 723 -1.54 14.46 19.65
C SER A 723 -2.87 15.24 19.68
N LYS A 724 -3.39 15.47 20.89
CA LYS A 724 -4.57 16.32 21.12
C LYS A 724 -4.37 17.78 20.71
N TYR A 725 -3.13 18.22 20.47
CA TYR A 725 -2.79 19.61 20.14
C TYR A 725 -2.83 19.90 18.64
N TYR A 726 -2.88 18.89 17.77
CA TYR A 726 -2.82 19.09 16.31
C TYR A 726 -3.94 19.97 15.77
N PHE A 727 -5.20 19.61 16.06
CA PHE A 727 -6.36 20.35 15.58
C PHE A 727 -6.42 21.79 16.11
N PRO A 728 -6.15 22.05 17.40
CA PRO A 728 -5.96 23.42 17.90
C PRO A 728 -4.92 24.23 17.11
N ILE A 729 -3.72 23.65 16.87
CA ILE A 729 -2.66 24.31 16.11
C ILE A 729 -3.09 24.59 14.67
N MET A 730 -3.74 23.63 14.00
CA MET A 730 -4.22 23.81 12.63
C MET A 730 -5.36 24.81 12.53
N LYS A 731 -6.22 24.92 13.56
CA LYS A 731 -7.25 25.96 13.64
C LYS A 731 -6.63 27.35 13.74
N VAL A 732 -5.58 27.52 14.55
CA VAL A 732 -4.82 28.77 14.64
C VAL A 732 -4.14 29.08 13.31
N PHE A 733 -3.47 28.09 12.70
CA PHE A 733 -2.84 28.22 11.39
C PHE A 733 -3.84 28.65 10.31
N TYR A 734 -5.00 28.01 10.25
CA TYR A 734 -6.06 28.37 9.31
C TYR A 734 -6.57 29.80 9.54
N ASN A 735 -6.85 30.18 10.78
CA ASN A 735 -7.32 31.53 11.10
C ASN A 735 -6.30 32.61 10.74
N PHE A 736 -5.00 32.33 10.93
CA PHE A 736 -3.92 33.19 10.49
C PHE A 736 -3.86 33.25 8.96
N ALA A 737 -3.80 32.09 8.30
CA ALA A 737 -3.77 31.97 6.84
C ALA A 737 -4.93 32.72 6.16
N LYS A 738 -6.13 32.65 6.74
CA LYS A 738 -7.32 33.37 6.26
C LYS A 738 -7.13 34.88 6.19
N ARG A 739 -6.29 35.45 7.07
CA ARG A 739 -6.03 36.91 7.15
C ARG A 739 -4.89 37.36 6.24
N VAL A 740 -3.84 36.54 6.10
CA VAL A 740 -2.62 36.94 5.37
C VAL A 740 -2.53 36.42 3.94
N ILE A 741 -3.24 35.35 3.59
CA ILE A 741 -3.17 34.75 2.25
C ILE A 741 -4.27 35.35 1.36
N PRO A 742 -3.93 35.93 0.20
CA PRO A 742 -4.94 36.40 -0.75
C PRO A 742 -5.68 35.22 -1.38
N ILE A 743 -6.98 35.39 -1.62
CA ILE A 743 -7.79 34.41 -2.36
C ILE A 743 -7.33 34.38 -3.81
N ASP A 744 -7.20 33.18 -4.37
CA ASP A 744 -6.98 32.95 -5.78
C ASP A 744 -8.35 32.79 -6.48
N GLN A 745 -8.75 33.81 -7.24
CA GLN A 745 -10.07 33.87 -7.91
C GLN A 745 -10.30 32.71 -8.89
N LYS A 746 -9.22 32.12 -9.42
CA LYS A 746 -9.29 31.00 -10.38
C LYS A 746 -8.98 29.66 -9.71
N MET A 747 -9.23 29.49 -8.41
CA MET A 747 -8.93 28.24 -7.70
C MET A 747 -10.20 27.56 -7.17
N ILE A 748 -10.36 26.28 -7.53
CA ILE A 748 -11.47 25.42 -7.10
C ILE A 748 -10.90 24.26 -6.29
N LEU A 749 -11.45 24.05 -5.09
CA LEU A 749 -11.13 22.95 -4.20
C LEU A 749 -12.29 21.94 -4.18
N PHE A 750 -11.99 20.68 -4.47
CA PHE A 750 -12.94 19.57 -4.49
C PHE A 750 -12.65 18.58 -3.35
N GLU A 751 -13.68 18.13 -2.63
CA GLU A 751 -13.60 17.05 -1.65
C GLU A 751 -14.83 16.13 -1.82
N SER A 752 -14.62 14.80 -1.82
CA SER A 752 -15.71 13.83 -1.82
C SER A 752 -15.53 12.78 -0.72
N GLY A 753 -16.63 12.45 -0.03
CA GLY A 753 -16.66 11.36 0.96
C GLY A 753 -15.67 11.55 2.13
N LEU A 754 -15.47 12.79 2.59
CA LEU A 754 -14.44 13.16 3.57
C LEU A 754 -13.01 12.84 3.09
N GLY A 755 -12.75 13.09 1.80
CA GLY A 755 -11.49 12.81 1.12
C GLY A 755 -11.15 11.33 1.07
N LYS A 756 -12.15 10.44 1.09
CA LYS A 756 -11.93 8.99 0.98
C LYS A 756 -12.10 8.48 -0.45
N GLN A 757 -12.76 9.27 -1.31
CA GLN A 757 -13.18 8.85 -2.64
C GLN A 757 -12.84 9.94 -3.66
N TYR A 758 -12.59 9.52 -4.90
CA TYR A 758 -12.71 10.32 -6.11
C TYR A 758 -13.97 9.85 -6.81
N SER A 759 -15.11 10.42 -6.43
CA SER A 759 -16.43 9.98 -6.88
C SER A 759 -17.48 11.04 -6.57
N ASP A 760 -18.74 10.71 -6.89
CA ASP A 760 -19.93 11.49 -6.56
C ASP A 760 -19.94 12.86 -7.26
N SER A 761 -20.92 13.72 -6.99
CA SER A 761 -21.15 14.95 -7.74
C SER A 761 -19.92 15.86 -7.87
N PRO A 762 -19.01 15.99 -6.88
CA PRO A 762 -17.76 16.74 -7.05
C PRO A 762 -16.87 16.25 -8.20
N ARG A 763 -16.86 14.93 -8.51
CA ARG A 763 -16.05 14.35 -9.60
C ARG A 763 -16.62 14.78 -10.95
N TYR A 764 -17.91 14.64 -11.15
CA TYR A 764 -18.56 14.94 -12.42
C TYR A 764 -18.53 16.45 -12.72
N ILE A 765 -18.63 17.31 -11.71
CA ILE A 765 -18.38 18.76 -11.86
C ILE A 765 -16.93 19.02 -12.30
N TYR A 766 -15.96 18.37 -11.68
CA TYR A 766 -14.55 18.50 -12.04
C TYR A 766 -14.29 18.04 -13.48
N GLU A 767 -14.84 16.91 -13.89
CA GLU A 767 -14.70 16.37 -15.25
C GLU A 767 -15.34 17.30 -16.29
N GLU A 768 -16.50 17.90 -16.00
CA GLU A 768 -17.13 18.86 -16.90
C GLU A 768 -16.29 20.14 -17.08
N ILE A 769 -15.69 20.65 -16.00
CA ILE A 769 -14.73 21.77 -16.04
C ILE A 769 -13.52 21.43 -16.93
N LEU A 770 -13.05 20.18 -16.89
CA LEU A 770 -11.96 19.72 -17.75
C LEU A 770 -12.39 19.59 -19.21
N LYS A 771 -13.55 19.00 -19.45
CA LYS A 771 -14.12 18.79 -20.80
C LYS A 771 -14.27 20.12 -21.55
N ARG A 772 -14.68 21.17 -20.85
CA ARG A 772 -14.80 22.54 -21.39
C ARG A 772 -13.49 23.32 -21.44
N ASN A 773 -12.39 22.74 -20.94
CA ASN A 773 -11.07 23.38 -20.84
C ASN A 773 -11.09 24.75 -20.11
N LEU A 774 -11.89 24.87 -19.04
CA LEU A 774 -11.97 26.12 -18.30
C LEU A 774 -10.66 26.38 -17.55
N ASN A 775 -10.22 27.65 -17.59
CA ASN A 775 -8.93 28.10 -17.05
C ASN A 775 -8.96 28.28 -15.52
N TYR A 776 -9.23 27.19 -14.80
CA TYR A 776 -9.20 27.09 -13.35
C TYR A 776 -8.02 26.22 -12.87
N LYS A 777 -7.46 26.58 -11.72
CA LYS A 777 -6.54 25.76 -10.92
C LYS A 777 -7.37 24.83 -10.04
N LYS A 778 -7.17 23.53 -10.20
CA LYS A 778 -7.94 22.50 -9.47
C LYS A 778 -7.12 21.94 -8.32
N VAL A 779 -7.72 21.88 -7.14
CA VAL A 779 -7.16 21.24 -5.94
C VAL A 779 -8.11 20.12 -5.53
N TRP A 780 -7.64 18.87 -5.52
CA TRP A 780 -8.46 17.75 -5.11
C TRP A 780 -8.00 17.19 -3.76
N ILE A 781 -8.93 17.09 -2.82
CA ILE A 781 -8.68 16.55 -1.48
C ILE A 781 -8.95 15.05 -1.46
N SER A 782 -7.90 14.25 -1.32
CA SER A 782 -8.03 12.79 -1.17
C SER A 782 -6.95 12.21 -0.25
N ASN A 783 -7.32 11.21 0.54
CA ASN A 783 -6.39 10.39 1.33
C ASN A 783 -5.85 9.21 0.53
N LYS A 784 -6.51 8.84 -0.57
CA LYS A 784 -6.05 7.85 -1.55
C LYS A 784 -5.29 8.56 -2.67
N LYS A 785 -4.43 7.82 -3.36
CA LYS A 785 -3.87 8.29 -4.64
C LYS A 785 -4.94 8.15 -5.71
N VAL A 786 -4.99 9.13 -6.61
CA VAL A 786 -5.98 9.23 -7.68
C VAL A 786 -5.22 9.70 -8.91
N ASN A 787 -5.43 9.02 -10.03
CA ASN A 787 -4.90 9.45 -11.33
C ASN A 787 -5.90 10.43 -11.93
N TYR A 788 -5.56 11.72 -11.89
CA TYR A 788 -6.41 12.77 -12.44
C TYR A 788 -6.18 12.92 -13.94
N SER A 789 -7.24 13.14 -14.71
CA SER A 789 -7.14 13.38 -16.15
C SER A 789 -6.36 14.65 -16.49
N ASP A 790 -6.41 15.69 -15.64
CA ASP A 790 -5.57 16.87 -15.76
C ASP A 790 -4.29 16.72 -14.90
N PRO A 791 -3.09 16.60 -15.52
CA PRO A 791 -1.82 16.41 -14.80
C PRO A 791 -1.44 17.61 -13.92
N ASN A 792 -2.09 18.77 -14.11
CA ASN A 792 -1.88 19.97 -13.30
C ASN A 792 -2.76 20.03 -12.05
N THR A 793 -3.62 19.03 -11.83
CA THR A 793 -4.47 18.95 -10.63
C THR A 793 -3.62 18.74 -9.38
N ILE A 794 -3.79 19.61 -8.38
CA ILE A 794 -3.03 19.55 -7.14
C ILE A 794 -3.70 18.55 -6.19
N HIS A 795 -3.03 17.41 -5.94
CA HIS A 795 -3.44 16.44 -4.91
C HIS A 795 -3.10 16.95 -3.50
N VAL A 796 -4.07 16.93 -2.59
CA VAL A 796 -3.85 17.30 -1.19
C VAL A 796 -4.45 16.28 -0.23
N GLN A 797 -3.63 15.78 0.70
CA GLN A 797 -4.12 14.91 1.77
C GLN A 797 -5.02 15.68 2.74
N ARG A 798 -6.19 15.12 3.05
CA ARG A 798 -7.14 15.72 3.99
C ARG A 798 -6.53 15.97 5.38
N LEU A 799 -6.89 17.08 6.01
CA LEU A 799 -6.41 17.51 7.33
C LEU A 799 -4.88 17.69 7.42
N SER A 800 -4.15 17.79 6.30
CA SER A 800 -2.74 18.19 6.28
C SER A 800 -2.58 19.71 6.42
N PRO A 801 -1.38 20.24 6.73
CA PRO A 801 -1.15 21.69 6.65
C PRO A 801 -1.51 22.29 5.29
N GLN A 802 -1.25 21.57 4.18
CA GLN A 802 -1.65 22.01 2.84
C GLN A 802 -3.18 22.11 2.70
N TYR A 803 -3.94 21.19 3.30
CA TYR A 803 -5.40 21.23 3.30
C TYR A 803 -5.93 22.57 3.85
N TYR A 804 -5.42 23.00 5.01
CA TYR A 804 -5.82 24.29 5.59
C TYR A 804 -5.34 25.49 4.75
N TYR A 805 -4.16 25.40 4.14
CA TYR A 805 -3.63 26.42 3.23
C TYR A 805 -4.55 26.61 2.01
N TYR A 806 -4.91 25.53 1.32
CA TYR A 806 -5.75 25.60 0.13
C TYR A 806 -7.20 25.96 0.44
N LEU A 807 -7.75 25.53 1.59
CA LEU A 807 -9.04 26.05 2.06
C LEU A 807 -9.01 27.57 2.21
N ALA A 808 -7.97 28.13 2.85
CA ALA A 808 -7.85 29.57 3.04
C ALA A 808 -7.64 30.37 1.74
N LYS A 809 -7.12 29.73 0.68
CA LYS A 809 -6.74 30.34 -0.60
C LYS A 809 -7.79 30.20 -1.69
N SER A 810 -8.61 29.16 -1.68
CA SER A 810 -9.52 28.84 -2.80
C SER A 810 -10.74 29.75 -2.82
N LYS A 811 -11.11 30.23 -4.02
CA LYS A 811 -12.34 31.00 -4.24
C LYS A 811 -13.57 30.11 -4.16
N PHE A 812 -13.49 28.89 -4.69
CA PHE A 812 -14.61 27.95 -4.74
C PHE A 812 -14.29 26.68 -3.94
N TRP A 813 -15.23 26.26 -3.10
CA TRP A 813 -15.21 24.97 -2.42
C TRP A 813 -16.39 24.12 -2.93
N VAL A 814 -16.11 22.89 -3.38
CA VAL A 814 -17.10 21.93 -3.86
C VAL A 814 -17.01 20.68 -3.00
N ASN A 815 -18.10 20.31 -2.32
CA ASN A 815 -18.13 19.13 -1.43
C ASN A 815 -19.52 18.48 -1.47
N ASN A 816 -19.59 17.18 -1.19
CA ASN A 816 -20.84 16.42 -1.00
C ASN A 816 -21.17 16.11 0.48
N GLN A 817 -20.23 16.45 1.36
CA GLN A 817 -20.40 16.41 2.80
C GLN A 817 -19.93 17.72 3.42
N ASN A 818 -19.94 17.81 4.76
CA ASN A 818 -19.45 18.97 5.47
C ASN A 818 -17.93 18.94 5.64
N PHE A 819 -17.29 20.09 5.36
CA PHE A 819 -15.96 20.39 5.89
C PHE A 819 -15.98 20.40 7.43
N PRO A 820 -14.82 20.23 8.10
CA PRO A 820 -14.76 20.24 9.56
C PRO A 820 -15.38 21.51 10.16
N THR A 821 -16.35 21.34 11.07
CA THR A 821 -17.19 22.42 11.63
C THR A 821 -16.44 23.53 12.35
N TYR A 822 -15.21 23.27 12.78
CA TYR A 822 -14.33 24.28 13.41
C TYR A 822 -13.66 25.22 12.39
N ILE A 823 -13.86 25.00 11.08
CA ILE A 823 -13.37 25.82 9.97
C ILE A 823 -14.52 26.70 9.49
N LYS A 824 -14.32 28.01 9.48
CA LYS A 824 -15.27 28.98 8.92
C LYS A 824 -14.75 29.49 7.57
N LYS A 825 -15.56 29.40 6.52
CA LYS A 825 -15.21 29.97 5.21
C LYS A 825 -15.01 31.49 5.28
N ARG A 826 -14.38 32.05 4.25
CA ARG A 826 -14.33 33.51 4.05
C ARG A 826 -15.65 33.99 3.43
N PRO A 827 -16.09 35.23 3.72
CA PRO A 827 -17.24 35.82 3.03
C PRO A 827 -17.13 35.72 1.50
N GLU A 828 -15.93 35.98 0.97
CA GLU A 828 -15.63 35.98 -0.47
C GLU A 828 -15.58 34.57 -1.09
N THR A 829 -15.50 33.51 -0.28
CA THR A 829 -15.46 32.12 -0.77
C THR A 829 -16.88 31.61 -1.07
N VAL A 830 -17.06 31.03 -2.24
CA VAL A 830 -18.30 30.37 -2.66
C VAL A 830 -18.22 28.89 -2.26
N TYR A 831 -19.18 28.42 -1.47
CA TYR A 831 -19.25 27.02 -1.06
C TYR A 831 -20.46 26.34 -1.71
N VAL A 832 -20.18 25.47 -2.67
CA VAL A 832 -21.15 24.59 -3.34
C VAL A 832 -21.26 23.28 -2.56
N GLN A 833 -22.40 23.10 -1.89
CA GLN A 833 -22.76 21.84 -1.23
C GLN A 833 -23.61 21.01 -2.18
N THR A 834 -23.09 19.87 -2.61
CA THR A 834 -23.82 18.94 -3.50
C THR A 834 -24.69 17.97 -2.72
N TRP A 835 -24.45 17.79 -1.41
CA TRP A 835 -25.01 16.69 -0.63
C TRP A 835 -24.78 15.32 -1.31
N HIS A 836 -25.42 14.26 -0.85
CA HIS A 836 -25.07 12.89 -1.28
C HIS A 836 -26.28 11.97 -1.48
N GLY A 837 -27.45 12.53 -1.75
CA GLY A 837 -28.63 11.75 -2.16
C GLY A 837 -29.96 12.34 -1.72
N THR A 838 -31.00 11.90 -2.41
CA THR A 838 -32.39 12.22 -2.11
C THR A 838 -32.78 11.67 -0.74
N PRO A 839 -33.31 12.49 0.19
CA PRO A 839 -33.66 12.03 1.53
C PRO A 839 -34.84 11.05 1.53
N LEU A 840 -34.60 9.79 1.89
CA LEU A 840 -35.68 8.87 2.31
C LEU A 840 -36.01 9.07 3.79
N LYS A 841 -34.97 9.04 4.63
CA LYS A 841 -35.07 9.10 6.10
C LYS A 841 -35.11 10.55 6.56
N LYS A 842 -35.92 10.85 7.59
CA LYS A 842 -35.90 12.15 8.26
C LYS A 842 -34.51 12.45 8.81
N MET A 843 -34.08 13.70 8.65
CA MET A 843 -32.73 14.14 9.03
C MET A 843 -32.78 15.37 9.93
N LEU A 844 -31.80 15.44 10.84
CA LEU A 844 -31.52 16.64 11.65
C LEU A 844 -32.75 17.16 12.39
N PHE A 845 -33.22 18.38 12.09
CA PHE A 845 -34.33 19.02 12.79
C PHE A 845 -35.68 18.34 12.56
N ASP A 846 -35.78 17.44 11.58
CA ASP A 846 -37.00 16.65 11.34
C ASP A 846 -37.00 15.30 12.08
N ILE A 847 -35.94 14.98 12.83
CA ILE A 847 -35.87 13.78 13.68
C ILE A 847 -36.43 14.11 15.08
N ARG A 848 -37.31 13.25 15.61
CA ARG A 848 -37.88 13.41 16.97
C ARG A 848 -36.88 13.14 18.09
N ASN A 849 -36.12 12.04 18.00
CA ASN A 849 -35.12 11.63 19.00
C ASN A 849 -33.77 11.30 18.32
N ILE A 850 -32.68 11.93 18.75
CA ILE A 850 -31.33 11.67 18.23
C ILE A 850 -30.56 10.78 19.23
N MET A 851 -30.49 9.48 18.96
CA MET A 851 -29.70 8.55 19.76
C MET A 851 -28.25 8.45 19.25
N GLY A 852 -27.29 8.22 20.15
CA GLY A 852 -25.89 7.93 19.79
C GLY A 852 -25.06 9.12 19.27
N ARG A 853 -25.52 10.36 19.46
CA ARG A 853 -24.78 11.59 19.11
C ARG A 853 -24.65 12.51 20.34
N SER A 854 -23.75 13.49 20.26
CA SER A 854 -23.59 14.49 21.33
C SER A 854 -24.69 15.56 21.27
N ASP A 855 -25.03 16.15 22.42
CA ASP A 855 -26.12 17.13 22.56
C ASP A 855 -26.00 18.34 21.62
N ASP A 856 -24.77 18.77 21.33
CA ASP A 856 -24.45 19.88 20.42
C ASP A 856 -24.44 19.50 18.92
N TYR A 857 -24.84 18.27 18.56
CA TYR A 857 -24.79 17.79 17.18
C TYR A 857 -25.62 18.63 16.21
N LEU A 858 -26.88 18.92 16.56
CA LEU A 858 -27.77 19.74 15.73
C LEU A 858 -27.20 21.14 15.51
N GLU A 859 -26.75 21.80 16.57
CA GLU A 859 -26.17 23.14 16.51
C GLU A 859 -24.92 23.22 15.62
N ARG A 860 -24.06 22.20 15.67
CA ARG A 860 -22.88 22.14 14.79
C ARG A 860 -23.25 21.97 13.33
N VAL A 861 -24.24 21.14 13.02
CA VAL A 861 -24.67 20.92 11.63
C VAL A 861 -25.40 22.15 11.11
N TYR A 862 -26.26 22.77 11.91
CA TYR A 862 -26.93 24.02 11.59
C TYR A 862 -25.94 25.16 11.34
N SER A 863 -24.91 25.27 12.19
CA SER A 863 -23.83 26.24 11.98
C SER A 863 -23.05 25.98 10.68
N ALA A 864 -22.92 24.72 10.26
CA ALA A 864 -22.27 24.36 9.01
C ALA A 864 -23.16 24.68 7.79
N SER A 865 -24.47 24.41 7.85
CA SER A 865 -25.39 24.67 6.75
C SER A 865 -25.46 26.17 6.39
N LYS A 866 -25.38 27.04 7.40
CA LYS A 866 -25.26 28.50 7.21
C LYS A 866 -24.03 28.96 6.41
N THR A 867 -23.03 28.09 6.26
CA THR A 867 -21.82 28.41 5.47
C THR A 867 -21.95 28.04 4.00
N TRP A 868 -23.00 27.33 3.59
CA TRP A 868 -23.19 26.96 2.19
C TRP A 868 -23.69 28.15 1.38
N SER A 869 -23.02 28.45 0.27
CA SER A 869 -23.48 29.46 -0.68
C SER A 869 -24.60 28.90 -1.56
N TYR A 870 -24.45 27.65 -2.00
CA TYR A 870 -25.43 26.93 -2.81
C TYR A 870 -25.62 25.52 -2.26
N LEU A 871 -26.86 25.04 -2.27
CA LEU A 871 -27.20 23.63 -2.03
C LEU A 871 -27.80 23.02 -3.29
N ILE A 872 -27.24 21.94 -3.80
CA ILE A 872 -27.78 21.24 -4.98
C ILE A 872 -28.92 20.32 -4.57
N SER A 873 -29.97 20.31 -5.39
CA SER A 873 -31.15 19.48 -5.18
C SER A 873 -31.54 18.73 -6.46
N PRO A 874 -31.83 17.42 -6.37
CA PRO A 874 -32.22 16.60 -7.51
C PRO A 874 -33.69 16.76 -7.91
N SER A 875 -34.54 17.26 -7.02
CA SER A 875 -35.98 17.40 -7.25
C SER A 875 -36.62 18.38 -6.26
N SER A 876 -37.83 18.85 -6.59
CA SER A 876 -38.63 19.69 -5.69
C SER A 876 -38.97 19.00 -4.36
N TYR A 877 -39.08 17.66 -4.38
CA TYR A 877 -39.22 16.84 -3.17
C TYR A 877 -38.00 16.99 -2.26
N ALA A 878 -36.79 16.79 -2.81
CA ALA A 878 -35.56 16.89 -2.05
C ALA A 878 -35.33 18.32 -1.53
N THR A 879 -35.70 19.35 -2.31
CA THR A 879 -35.62 20.74 -1.86
C THR A 879 -36.46 21.00 -0.62
N LYS A 880 -37.72 20.53 -0.61
CA LYS A 880 -38.60 20.68 0.57
C LYS A 880 -38.00 20.00 1.80
N ALA A 881 -37.52 18.77 1.63
CA ALA A 881 -36.87 18.01 2.71
C ALA A 881 -35.59 18.71 3.22
N PHE A 882 -34.73 19.19 2.32
CA PHE A 882 -33.49 19.88 2.69
C PHE A 882 -33.75 21.21 3.39
N LYS A 883 -34.67 22.04 2.90
CA LYS A 883 -35.02 23.31 3.55
C LYS A 883 -35.51 23.09 4.98
N SER A 884 -36.36 22.08 5.20
CA SER A 884 -36.83 21.70 6.54
C SER A 884 -35.69 21.17 7.41
N ALA A 885 -35.05 20.08 6.98
CA ALA A 885 -34.05 19.35 7.76
C ALA A 885 -32.87 20.22 8.17
N PHE A 886 -32.37 21.08 7.28
CA PHE A 886 -31.21 21.93 7.53
C PHE A 886 -31.56 23.33 8.05
N LYS A 887 -32.86 23.69 8.08
CA LYS A 887 -33.34 25.08 8.24
C LYS A 887 -32.54 26.03 7.34
N TYR A 888 -32.39 25.63 6.08
CA TYR A 888 -31.51 26.33 5.13
C TYR A 888 -32.28 27.43 4.41
N GLU A 889 -31.83 28.66 4.60
CA GLU A 889 -32.42 29.88 4.02
C GLU A 889 -31.67 30.38 2.77
N GLY A 890 -30.56 29.72 2.41
CA GLY A 890 -29.76 30.09 1.24
C GLY A 890 -30.33 29.56 -0.08
N GLU A 891 -29.57 29.76 -1.17
CA GLU A 891 -29.98 29.39 -2.52
C GLU A 891 -29.89 27.87 -2.73
N VAL A 892 -31.02 27.24 -3.07
CA VAL A 892 -31.11 25.84 -3.47
C VAL A 892 -31.22 25.77 -4.99
N LEU A 893 -30.29 25.06 -5.63
CA LEU A 893 -30.28 24.86 -7.08
C LEU A 893 -30.93 23.52 -7.42
N GLU A 894 -32.17 23.56 -7.89
CA GLU A 894 -32.91 22.40 -8.41
C GLU A 894 -32.48 22.08 -9.84
N ILE A 895 -31.44 21.27 -10.01
CA ILE A 895 -30.82 21.03 -11.32
C ILE A 895 -30.53 19.56 -11.64
N GLY A 896 -30.96 18.62 -10.78
CA GLY A 896 -30.50 17.23 -10.84
C GLY A 896 -29.18 17.03 -10.09
N TYR A 897 -28.67 15.80 -10.04
CA TYR A 897 -27.35 15.53 -9.48
C TYR A 897 -26.29 15.34 -10.58
N PRO A 898 -25.17 16.09 -10.55
CA PRO A 898 -24.04 15.90 -11.45
C PRO A 898 -23.57 14.44 -11.60
N ARG A 899 -23.63 13.65 -10.52
CA ARG A 899 -23.23 12.22 -10.55
C ARG A 899 -24.13 11.33 -11.40
N ASN A 900 -25.39 11.72 -11.63
CA ASN A 900 -26.34 10.95 -12.42
C ASN A 900 -26.23 11.24 -13.93
N ASP A 901 -25.45 12.25 -14.33
CA ASP A 901 -25.21 12.55 -15.75
C ASP A 901 -24.59 11.36 -16.50
N LEU A 902 -23.86 10.49 -15.78
CA LEU A 902 -23.22 9.28 -16.32
C LEU A 902 -24.18 8.42 -17.16
N PHE A 903 -25.44 8.27 -16.71
CA PHE A 903 -26.43 7.36 -17.32
C PHE A 903 -26.93 7.84 -18.68
N TYR A 904 -26.71 9.11 -19.02
CA TYR A 904 -27.20 9.75 -20.23
C TYR A 904 -26.09 10.00 -21.26
N LYS A 905 -24.85 9.60 -20.96
CA LYS A 905 -23.71 9.78 -21.88
C LYS A 905 -23.78 8.79 -23.06
N LYS A 906 -23.36 9.24 -24.24
CA LYS A 906 -23.33 8.41 -25.47
C LYS A 906 -22.38 7.21 -25.37
N ASP A 907 -21.30 7.35 -24.61
CA ASP A 907 -20.26 6.35 -24.41
C ASP A 907 -20.49 5.48 -23.16
N ALA A 908 -21.66 5.59 -22.51
CA ALA A 908 -21.97 4.83 -21.29
C ALA A 908 -21.83 3.30 -21.48
N ASN A 909 -22.20 2.76 -22.64
CA ASN A 909 -22.04 1.33 -22.94
C ASN A 909 -20.56 0.90 -23.04
N GLN A 910 -19.70 1.75 -23.60
CA GLN A 910 -18.27 1.46 -23.68
C GLN A 910 -17.63 1.49 -22.29
N LEU A 911 -18.02 2.47 -21.47
CA LEU A 911 -17.60 2.53 -20.07
C LEU A 911 -18.08 1.30 -19.27
N ALA A 912 -19.32 0.86 -19.48
CA ALA A 912 -19.87 -0.33 -18.83
C ALA A 912 -19.03 -1.58 -19.14
N LYS A 913 -18.66 -1.79 -20.41
CA LYS A 913 -17.78 -2.90 -20.83
C LYS A 913 -16.42 -2.84 -20.14
N LYS A 914 -15.83 -1.64 -20.09
CA LYS A 914 -14.54 -1.42 -19.40
C LYS A 914 -14.64 -1.78 -17.91
N ILE A 915 -15.66 -1.32 -17.21
CA ILE A 915 -15.85 -1.59 -15.77
C ILE A 915 -16.05 -3.10 -15.52
N ARG A 916 -16.82 -3.79 -16.37
CA ARG A 916 -17.01 -5.25 -16.26
C ARG A 916 -15.68 -6.00 -16.40
N HIS A 917 -14.86 -5.60 -17.35
CA HIS A 917 -13.51 -6.16 -17.52
C HIS A 917 -12.61 -5.87 -16.31
N GLU A 918 -12.59 -4.64 -15.79
CA GLU A 918 -11.81 -4.27 -14.59
C GLU A 918 -12.21 -5.07 -13.34
N LEU A 919 -13.48 -5.49 -13.25
CA LEU A 919 -14.01 -6.29 -12.14
C LEU A 919 -13.96 -7.80 -12.39
N ASN A 920 -13.45 -8.26 -13.53
CA ASN A 920 -13.45 -9.67 -13.96
C ASN A 920 -14.86 -10.30 -13.93
N ILE A 921 -15.85 -9.56 -14.44
CA ILE A 921 -17.23 -10.04 -14.59
C ILE A 921 -17.37 -10.74 -15.94
N PRO A 922 -17.84 -12.01 -15.99
CA PRO A 922 -18.05 -12.73 -17.25
C PRO A 922 -18.99 -11.98 -18.21
N GLU A 923 -18.74 -12.06 -19.52
CA GLU A 923 -19.51 -11.32 -20.53
C GLU A 923 -20.95 -11.83 -20.69
N ASP A 924 -21.17 -13.12 -20.45
CA ASP A 924 -22.43 -13.84 -20.58
C ASP A 924 -23.37 -13.67 -19.38
N LYS A 925 -22.86 -13.24 -18.21
CA LYS A 925 -23.64 -13.11 -16.98
C LYS A 925 -24.32 -11.75 -16.85
N LYS A 926 -25.53 -11.72 -16.28
CA LYS A 926 -26.20 -10.51 -15.79
C LYS A 926 -25.76 -10.16 -14.38
N VAL A 927 -26.00 -8.92 -13.97
CA VAL A 927 -25.43 -8.36 -12.72
C VAL A 927 -26.53 -7.89 -11.78
N ILE A 928 -26.56 -8.44 -10.57
CA ILE A 928 -27.39 -7.96 -9.46
C ILE A 928 -26.49 -7.18 -8.49
N LEU A 929 -26.79 -5.90 -8.27
CA LEU A 929 -26.12 -5.12 -7.23
C LEU A 929 -26.92 -5.15 -5.95
N TYR A 930 -26.34 -5.71 -4.89
CA TYR A 930 -26.92 -5.65 -3.55
C TYR A 930 -26.28 -4.55 -2.71
N ALA A 931 -27.06 -3.52 -2.36
CA ALA A 931 -26.59 -2.32 -1.67
C ALA A 931 -27.45 -1.98 -0.42
N PRO A 932 -27.37 -2.77 0.66
CA PRO A 932 -28.20 -2.56 1.85
C PRO A 932 -27.77 -1.36 2.70
N THR A 933 -28.70 -0.81 3.48
CA THR A 933 -28.38 0.20 4.49
C THR A 933 -27.79 -0.40 5.76
N PHE A 934 -26.93 0.35 6.45
CA PHE A 934 -26.43 -0.05 7.77
C PHE A 934 -27.53 0.05 8.83
N ARG A 935 -27.48 -0.82 9.85
CA ARG A 935 -28.42 -0.85 10.97
C ARG A 935 -27.77 -0.30 12.24
N ASP A 936 -28.46 0.63 12.93
CA ASP A 936 -27.94 1.29 14.13
C ASP A 936 -27.87 0.34 15.35
N ASN A 937 -28.74 -0.67 15.39
CA ASN A 937 -28.82 -1.69 16.46
C ASN A 937 -27.73 -2.77 16.37
N GLN A 938 -27.14 -3.00 15.19
CA GLN A 938 -26.09 -4.01 14.98
C GLN A 938 -24.68 -3.46 15.26
N THR A 939 -24.41 -3.09 16.52
CA THR A 939 -23.10 -2.58 16.95
C THR A 939 -22.36 -3.55 17.87
N THR A 940 -21.06 -3.71 17.64
CA THR A 940 -20.16 -4.35 18.62
C THR A 940 -19.96 -3.47 19.84
N ALA A 941 -19.48 -4.06 20.94
CA ALA A 941 -19.07 -3.39 22.19
C ALA A 941 -18.03 -2.24 22.05
N LYS A 942 -17.62 -1.87 20.83
CA LYS A 942 -16.74 -0.73 20.51
C LYS A 942 -17.41 0.29 19.57
N ASN A 943 -18.74 0.31 19.47
CA ASN A 943 -19.53 1.12 18.53
C ASN A 943 -19.09 0.93 17.07
N LYS A 944 -18.85 -0.32 16.68
CA LYS A 944 -18.59 -0.65 15.27
C LYS A 944 -19.76 -1.43 14.69
N PHE A 945 -20.27 -0.97 13.55
CA PHE A 945 -21.35 -1.63 12.83
C PHE A 945 -20.87 -2.93 12.19
N ILE A 946 -21.67 -3.98 12.37
CA ILE A 946 -21.56 -5.29 11.70
C ILE A 946 -22.77 -5.40 10.78
N PHE A 947 -22.58 -6.02 9.61
CA PHE A 947 -23.67 -6.47 8.77
C PHE A 947 -23.56 -7.98 8.59
N ASP A 948 -24.70 -8.67 8.73
CA ASP A 948 -24.85 -10.10 8.55
C ASP A 948 -25.78 -10.33 7.35
N ILE A 949 -25.33 -11.13 6.38
CA ILE A 949 -26.08 -11.36 5.14
C ILE A 949 -27.25 -12.30 5.47
N LYS A 950 -28.48 -11.83 5.25
CA LYS A 950 -29.71 -12.56 5.60
C LYS A 950 -30.28 -13.43 4.48
N MET A 951 -29.62 -13.45 3.32
CA MET A 951 -29.97 -14.32 2.20
C MET A 951 -29.01 -15.50 2.12
N ASP A 952 -29.51 -16.63 1.65
CA ASP A 952 -28.71 -17.84 1.42
C ASP A 952 -28.01 -17.72 0.05
N LEU A 953 -26.71 -17.43 0.09
CA LEU A 953 -25.91 -17.20 -1.12
C LEU A 953 -25.60 -18.50 -1.87
N GLU A 954 -25.57 -19.65 -1.21
CA GLU A 954 -25.34 -20.95 -1.85
C GLU A 954 -26.57 -21.34 -2.66
N LYS A 955 -27.75 -21.23 -2.04
CA LYS A 955 -29.02 -21.46 -2.73
C LYS A 955 -29.24 -20.50 -3.91
N LEU A 956 -28.83 -19.23 -3.78
CA LEU A 956 -28.86 -18.28 -4.89
C LEU A 956 -27.90 -18.70 -6.02
N LYS A 957 -26.69 -19.17 -5.69
CA LYS A 957 -25.76 -19.68 -6.70
C LYS A 957 -26.34 -20.87 -7.45
N GLU A 958 -26.94 -21.83 -6.75
CA GLU A 958 -27.54 -23.03 -7.35
C GLU A 958 -28.71 -22.71 -8.30
N THR A 959 -29.46 -21.64 -8.03
CA THR A 959 -30.71 -21.34 -8.74
C THR A 959 -30.57 -20.29 -9.84
N ILE A 960 -29.74 -19.26 -9.62
CA ILE A 960 -29.58 -18.15 -10.56
C ILE A 960 -28.12 -17.93 -10.99
N GLY A 961 -27.17 -18.69 -10.47
CA GLY A 961 -25.73 -18.51 -10.73
C GLY A 961 -25.32 -18.79 -12.18
N ASP A 962 -26.13 -19.55 -12.93
CA ASP A 962 -25.92 -19.79 -14.36
C ASP A 962 -26.18 -18.55 -15.22
N ASP A 963 -27.04 -17.64 -14.79
CA ASP A 963 -27.40 -16.43 -15.56
C ASP A 963 -26.91 -15.14 -14.91
N TYR A 964 -26.73 -15.13 -13.59
CA TYR A 964 -26.47 -13.93 -12.80
C TYR A 964 -25.22 -14.04 -11.95
N ILE A 965 -24.66 -12.87 -11.59
CA ILE A 965 -23.70 -12.69 -10.52
C ILE A 965 -24.18 -11.61 -9.54
N ILE A 966 -23.69 -11.63 -8.31
CA ILE A 966 -24.05 -10.67 -7.26
C ILE A 966 -22.85 -9.78 -6.90
N LEU A 967 -23.01 -8.47 -7.04
CA LEU A 967 -22.09 -7.47 -6.52
C LEU A 967 -22.54 -7.02 -5.12
N LEU A 968 -21.72 -7.28 -4.11
CA LEU A 968 -21.97 -6.87 -2.73
C LEU A 968 -21.35 -5.50 -2.44
N ARG A 969 -22.20 -4.50 -2.20
CA ARG A 969 -21.79 -3.12 -1.90
C ARG A 969 -22.19 -2.74 -0.47
N MET A 970 -21.35 -3.11 0.49
CA MET A 970 -21.60 -2.78 1.90
C MET A 970 -21.32 -1.30 2.20
N HIS A 971 -22.11 -0.73 3.11
CA HIS A 971 -21.96 0.66 3.51
C HIS A 971 -20.60 0.91 4.19
N VAL A 972 -19.99 2.08 3.93
CA VAL A 972 -18.65 2.48 4.45
C VAL A 972 -18.51 2.51 5.99
N ALA A 973 -19.64 2.45 6.71
CA ALA A 973 -19.67 2.39 8.18
C ALA A 973 -19.55 0.96 8.73
N VAL A 974 -19.79 -0.06 7.90
CA VAL A 974 -19.63 -1.48 8.24
C VAL A 974 -18.13 -1.77 8.38
N THR A 975 -17.75 -2.46 9.47
CA THR A 975 -16.33 -2.61 9.83
C THR A 975 -15.80 -4.04 9.81
N ASN A 976 -16.69 -5.05 9.79
CA ASN A 976 -16.29 -6.42 9.50
C ASN A 976 -15.93 -6.53 8.01
N ARG A 977 -14.91 -7.33 7.71
CA ARG A 977 -14.70 -7.78 6.33
C ARG A 977 -15.66 -8.96 6.13
N LEU A 978 -16.47 -8.89 5.08
CA LEU A 978 -17.17 -10.08 4.61
C LEU A 978 -16.11 -11.11 4.22
N THR A 979 -16.30 -12.35 4.66
CA THR A 979 -15.49 -13.49 4.20
C THR A 979 -16.41 -14.23 3.25
N ILE A 980 -16.10 -14.17 1.96
CA ILE A 980 -16.83 -14.89 0.92
C ILE A 980 -16.18 -16.27 0.83
N ASP A 981 -16.99 -17.32 0.93
CA ASP A 981 -16.55 -18.70 0.80
C ASP A 981 -15.91 -18.92 -0.58
N GLU A 982 -14.87 -19.76 -0.66
CA GLU A 982 -14.20 -20.04 -1.93
C GLU A 982 -15.16 -20.65 -2.96
N ASN A 983 -16.15 -21.41 -2.50
CA ASN A 983 -17.12 -22.09 -3.35
C ASN A 983 -18.08 -21.15 -4.09
N ILE A 984 -18.17 -19.87 -3.70
CA ILE A 984 -19.08 -18.88 -4.31
C ILE A 984 -18.37 -17.64 -4.87
N LYS A 985 -17.03 -17.64 -4.94
CA LYS A 985 -16.23 -16.47 -5.41
C LYS A 985 -16.42 -16.10 -6.88
N ASP A 986 -16.85 -17.06 -7.69
CA ASP A 986 -17.24 -16.90 -9.10
C ASP A 986 -18.64 -16.28 -9.25
N PHE A 987 -19.46 -16.32 -8.20
CA PHE A 987 -20.83 -15.79 -8.19
C PHE A 987 -20.94 -14.47 -7.42
N VAL A 988 -20.20 -14.30 -6.31
CA VAL A 988 -20.32 -13.17 -5.39
C VAL A 988 -19.05 -12.33 -5.33
N TYR A 989 -19.17 -11.04 -5.64
CA TYR A 989 -18.05 -10.11 -5.72
C TYR A 989 -18.19 -9.01 -4.66
N ASP A 990 -17.22 -8.88 -3.73
CA ASP A 990 -17.15 -7.75 -2.78
C ASP A 990 -16.63 -6.48 -3.47
N VAL A 991 -17.57 -5.62 -3.89
CA VAL A 991 -17.27 -4.33 -4.51
C VAL A 991 -17.32 -3.17 -3.51
N SER A 992 -17.31 -3.42 -2.19
CA SER A 992 -17.45 -2.38 -1.15
C SER A 992 -16.32 -1.34 -1.14
N LYS A 993 -15.18 -1.64 -1.78
CA LYS A 993 -14.03 -0.72 -1.90
C LYS A 993 -13.99 0.08 -3.20
N TYR A 994 -14.82 -0.27 -4.17
CA TYR A 994 -14.92 0.44 -5.44
C TYR A 994 -15.27 1.91 -5.19
N ASP A 995 -14.63 2.88 -5.85
CA ASP A 995 -14.75 4.28 -5.40
C ASP A 995 -16.11 4.90 -5.77
N ASP A 996 -16.59 4.68 -7.01
CA ASP A 996 -17.80 5.30 -7.54
C ASP A 996 -18.95 4.30 -7.70
N ILE A 997 -20.07 4.53 -7.01
CA ILE A 997 -21.21 3.60 -7.07
C ILE A 997 -22.06 3.81 -8.34
N GLN A 998 -21.98 4.98 -8.98
CA GLN A 998 -22.66 5.27 -10.24
C GLN A 998 -22.17 4.34 -11.36
N GLU A 999 -20.87 4.05 -11.39
CA GLU A 999 -20.27 3.09 -12.32
C GLU A 999 -20.77 1.66 -12.06
N LEU A 1000 -21.02 1.29 -10.80
CA LEU A 1000 -21.63 0.01 -10.45
C LEU A 1000 -23.10 -0.06 -10.92
N TYR A 1001 -23.88 1.01 -10.75
CA TYR A 1001 -25.24 1.07 -11.27
C TYR A 1001 -25.27 0.89 -12.79
N LEU A 1002 -24.32 1.49 -13.49
CA LEU A 1002 -24.23 1.42 -14.94
C LEU A 1002 -24.09 -0.02 -15.46
N ILE A 1003 -23.34 -0.88 -14.76
CA ILE A 1003 -23.15 -2.29 -15.12
C ILE A 1003 -24.20 -3.25 -14.53
N SER A 1004 -25.09 -2.76 -13.68
CA SER A 1004 -26.05 -3.62 -12.95
C SER A 1004 -27.39 -3.69 -13.66
N ASP A 1005 -27.87 -4.91 -13.90
CA ASP A 1005 -29.16 -5.18 -14.51
C ASP A 1005 -30.31 -5.05 -13.49
N ILE A 1006 -30.04 -5.38 -12.22
CA ILE A 1006 -31.01 -5.30 -11.13
C ILE A 1006 -30.34 -4.62 -9.92
N LEU A 1007 -31.03 -3.68 -9.29
CA LEU A 1007 -30.66 -3.20 -7.95
C LEU A 1007 -31.49 -3.93 -6.91
N MET A 1008 -30.82 -4.59 -5.98
CA MET A 1008 -31.42 -5.08 -4.73
C MET A 1008 -30.98 -4.18 -3.57
N THR A 1009 -31.94 -3.60 -2.86
CA THR A 1009 -31.69 -2.64 -1.77
C THR A 1009 -32.76 -2.74 -0.69
N ASP A 1010 -32.66 -1.94 0.37
CA ASP A 1010 -33.70 -1.76 1.37
C ASP A 1010 -34.08 -0.26 1.46
N TYR A 1011 -34.06 0.34 2.65
CA TYR A 1011 -34.35 1.75 2.93
C TYR A 1011 -33.20 2.69 2.54
N SER A 1012 -32.63 2.53 1.35
CA SER A 1012 -31.45 3.29 0.90
C SER A 1012 -31.82 4.40 -0.08
N SER A 1013 -31.12 5.54 0.00
CA SER A 1013 -31.29 6.62 -0.99
C SER A 1013 -30.78 6.24 -2.39
N VAL A 1014 -30.04 5.13 -2.52
CA VAL A 1014 -29.51 4.64 -3.80
C VAL A 1014 -30.61 4.33 -4.82
N MET A 1015 -31.81 3.98 -4.37
CA MET A 1015 -32.94 3.70 -5.26
C MET A 1015 -33.30 4.91 -6.14
N PHE A 1016 -33.18 6.13 -5.60
CA PHE A 1016 -33.48 7.35 -6.36
C PHE A 1016 -32.47 7.60 -7.48
N ASP A 1017 -31.19 7.30 -7.24
CA ASP A 1017 -30.15 7.45 -8.25
C ASP A 1017 -30.24 6.34 -9.30
N PHE A 1018 -30.43 5.08 -8.87
CA PHE A 1018 -30.52 3.93 -9.76
C PHE A 1018 -31.74 4.00 -10.67
N ALA A 1019 -32.82 4.67 -10.24
CA ALA A 1019 -34.03 4.77 -11.04
C ALA A 1019 -33.77 5.42 -12.43
N ASN A 1020 -32.72 6.24 -12.54
CA ASN A 1020 -32.26 6.85 -13.80
C ASN A 1020 -31.81 5.84 -14.85
N THR A 1021 -31.41 4.63 -14.45
CA THR A 1021 -31.06 3.53 -15.36
C THR A 1021 -32.29 2.92 -16.03
N LYS A 1022 -33.50 3.18 -15.48
CA LYS A 1022 -34.78 2.57 -15.89
C LYS A 1022 -34.79 1.05 -15.81
N ARG A 1023 -34.05 0.49 -14.85
CA ARG A 1023 -33.92 -0.95 -14.59
C ARG A 1023 -34.65 -1.36 -13.30
N PRO A 1024 -34.99 -2.65 -13.14
CA PRO A 1024 -35.71 -3.15 -11.98
C PRO A 1024 -35.02 -2.85 -10.65
N ILE A 1025 -35.84 -2.54 -9.63
CA ILE A 1025 -35.41 -2.37 -8.24
C ILE A 1025 -36.19 -3.35 -7.38
N LEU A 1026 -35.49 -4.16 -6.58
CA LEU A 1026 -36.05 -5.12 -5.64
C LEU A 1026 -35.74 -4.68 -4.20
N PHE A 1027 -36.73 -4.71 -3.32
CA PHE A 1027 -36.57 -4.23 -1.95
C PHE A 1027 -36.48 -5.39 -0.95
N PHE A 1028 -35.27 -5.82 -0.60
CA PHE A 1028 -35.06 -6.86 0.42
C PHE A 1028 -35.19 -6.29 1.83
N THR A 1029 -36.42 -6.23 2.32
CA THR A 1029 -36.85 -5.58 3.57
C THR A 1029 -37.31 -6.63 4.58
N TYR A 1030 -36.42 -7.56 4.93
CA TYR A 1030 -36.67 -8.63 5.90
C TYR A 1030 -37.08 -8.09 7.29
N ASP A 1031 -36.73 -6.85 7.61
CA ASP A 1031 -36.97 -6.17 8.90
C ASP A 1031 -37.88 -4.94 8.80
N LEU A 1032 -38.77 -4.88 7.80
CA LEU A 1032 -39.61 -3.70 7.54
C LEU A 1032 -40.45 -3.25 8.74
N GLU A 1033 -41.05 -4.20 9.47
CA GLU A 1033 -41.89 -3.90 10.63
C GLU A 1033 -41.09 -3.25 11.76
N GLU A 1034 -39.93 -3.81 12.13
CA GLU A 1034 -39.02 -3.24 13.14
C GLU A 1034 -38.48 -1.87 12.68
N TYR A 1035 -38.15 -1.73 11.40
CA TYR A 1035 -37.55 -0.50 10.87
C TYR A 1035 -38.52 0.68 10.79
N ARG A 1036 -39.77 0.41 10.39
CA ARG A 1036 -40.83 1.42 10.20
C ARG A 1036 -41.25 2.05 11.52
N ASP A 1037 -41.40 1.23 12.56
CA ASP A 1037 -42.11 1.62 13.78
C ASP A 1037 -41.16 2.19 14.85
N ASP A 1038 -39.87 1.82 14.87
CA ASP A 1038 -38.95 2.18 15.98
C ASP A 1038 -37.70 3.03 15.62
N ILE A 1039 -37.23 3.05 14.37
CA ILE A 1039 -35.84 3.49 14.08
C ILE A 1039 -35.76 4.91 13.49
N ARG A 1040 -36.43 5.21 12.36
CA ARG A 1040 -36.45 6.55 11.74
C ARG A 1040 -37.70 6.75 10.87
N GLY A 1041 -38.40 7.88 11.02
CA GLY A 1041 -39.49 8.24 10.11
C GLY A 1041 -39.00 8.53 8.69
N PHE A 1042 -39.82 8.23 7.69
CA PHE A 1042 -39.58 8.56 6.28
C PHE A 1042 -40.23 9.89 5.87
N TYR A 1043 -39.68 10.53 4.84
CA TYR A 1043 -40.32 11.66 4.15
C TYR A 1043 -41.29 11.21 3.05
N MET A 1044 -41.01 10.07 2.42
CA MET A 1044 -41.82 9.42 1.38
C MET A 1044 -42.70 8.35 2.00
N ASP A 1045 -43.88 8.12 1.43
CA ASP A 1045 -44.70 6.96 1.75
C ASP A 1045 -44.12 5.71 1.06
N PHE A 1046 -43.10 5.12 1.70
CA PHE A 1046 -42.29 4.07 1.11
C PHE A 1046 -43.12 2.85 0.67
N ILE A 1047 -44.16 2.47 1.42
CA ILE A 1047 -44.99 1.29 1.13
C ILE A 1047 -45.77 1.48 -0.17
N ASN A 1048 -46.34 2.67 -0.37
CA ASN A 1048 -47.21 2.93 -1.50
C ASN A 1048 -46.46 3.38 -2.76
N GLU A 1049 -45.32 4.06 -2.58
CA GLU A 1049 -44.59 4.71 -3.67
C GLU A 1049 -43.35 3.94 -4.16
N ALA A 1050 -42.94 2.85 -3.51
CA ALA A 1050 -41.78 2.07 -3.95
C ALA A 1050 -41.96 1.52 -5.39
N PRO A 1051 -40.95 1.67 -6.27
CA PRO A 1051 -41.03 1.26 -7.68
C PRO A 1051 -40.75 -0.23 -7.92
N GLY A 1052 -40.97 -1.09 -6.92
CA GLY A 1052 -40.66 -2.51 -6.99
C GLY A 1052 -41.17 -3.31 -5.79
N PRO A 1053 -41.05 -4.65 -5.82
CA PRO A 1053 -41.60 -5.54 -4.81
C PRO A 1053 -40.77 -5.55 -3.52
N PHE A 1054 -41.45 -5.87 -2.40
CA PHE A 1054 -40.84 -6.08 -1.09
C PHE A 1054 -40.58 -7.57 -0.87
N LEU A 1055 -39.32 -7.92 -0.62
CA LEU A 1055 -38.83 -9.29 -0.45
C LEU A 1055 -38.45 -9.50 1.03
N ARG A 1056 -38.83 -10.63 1.61
CA ARG A 1056 -38.61 -10.95 3.02
C ARG A 1056 -37.59 -12.06 3.24
N ASN A 1057 -37.47 -13.00 2.31
CA ASN A 1057 -36.60 -14.18 2.41
C ASN A 1057 -35.87 -14.46 1.08
N THR A 1058 -35.08 -15.54 1.04
CA THR A 1058 -34.30 -15.93 -0.15
C THR A 1058 -35.19 -16.42 -1.29
N GLU A 1059 -36.29 -17.11 -0.97
CA GLU A 1059 -37.25 -17.63 -1.94
C GLU A 1059 -37.91 -16.50 -2.74
N ASP A 1060 -38.31 -15.42 -2.07
CA ASP A 1060 -38.88 -14.23 -2.71
C ASP A 1060 -37.88 -13.58 -3.70
N ILE A 1061 -36.58 -13.62 -3.37
CA ILE A 1061 -35.51 -13.13 -4.25
C ILE A 1061 -35.42 -14.00 -5.51
N ILE A 1062 -35.38 -15.32 -5.34
CA ILE A 1062 -35.29 -16.27 -6.46
C ILE A 1062 -36.50 -16.11 -7.38
N GLU A 1063 -37.72 -16.06 -6.84
CA GLU A 1063 -38.96 -15.88 -7.60
C GLU A 1063 -38.96 -14.56 -8.37
N SER A 1064 -38.56 -13.46 -7.73
CA SER A 1064 -38.55 -12.13 -8.36
C SER A 1064 -37.49 -12.01 -9.46
N VAL A 1065 -36.31 -12.60 -9.25
CA VAL A 1065 -35.20 -12.55 -10.23
C VAL A 1065 -35.51 -13.44 -11.44
N THR A 1066 -36.03 -14.65 -11.23
CA THR A 1066 -36.42 -15.55 -12.33
C THR A 1066 -37.57 -15.00 -13.16
N ASN A 1067 -38.51 -14.26 -12.53
CA ASN A 1067 -39.66 -13.64 -13.19
C ASN A 1067 -39.49 -12.13 -13.46
N ILE A 1068 -38.25 -11.63 -13.58
CA ILE A 1068 -37.98 -10.18 -13.58
C ILE A 1068 -38.74 -9.38 -14.65
N LYS A 1069 -39.00 -9.98 -15.83
CA LYS A 1069 -39.78 -9.33 -16.91
C LYS A 1069 -41.24 -9.10 -16.53
N ASN A 1070 -41.84 -10.00 -15.74
CA ASN A 1070 -43.20 -9.84 -15.25
C ASN A 1070 -43.26 -8.74 -14.18
N ILE A 1071 -42.25 -8.68 -13.30
CA ILE A 1071 -42.10 -7.61 -12.31
C ILE A 1071 -41.98 -6.24 -12.99
N GLU A 1072 -41.21 -6.13 -14.08
CA GLU A 1072 -41.11 -4.88 -14.86
C GLU A 1072 -42.47 -4.41 -15.39
N LEU A 1073 -43.30 -5.33 -15.87
CA LEU A 1073 -44.64 -5.02 -16.38
C LEU A 1073 -45.60 -4.62 -15.24
N GLU A 1074 -45.59 -5.37 -14.14
CA GLU A 1074 -46.44 -5.11 -12.98
C GLU A 1074 -46.15 -3.75 -12.34
N TYR A 1075 -44.87 -3.40 -12.19
CA TYR A 1075 -44.45 -2.18 -11.51
C TYR A 1075 -44.24 -0.99 -12.46
N LYS A 1076 -44.50 -1.13 -13.76
CA LYS A 1076 -44.24 -0.09 -14.79
C LYS A 1076 -44.81 1.28 -14.44
N GLU A 1077 -46.08 1.34 -14.05
CA GLU A 1077 -46.75 2.63 -13.73
C GLU A 1077 -46.24 3.23 -12.42
N LYS A 1078 -45.98 2.39 -11.39
CA LYS A 1078 -45.35 2.84 -10.14
C LYS A 1078 -43.94 3.39 -10.39
N TYR A 1079 -43.16 2.70 -11.21
CA TYR A 1079 -41.82 3.13 -11.60
C TYR A 1079 -41.86 4.46 -12.36
N LYS A 1080 -42.79 4.61 -13.31
CA LYS A 1080 -42.99 5.88 -14.04
C LYS A 1080 -43.35 7.03 -13.10
N ALA A 1081 -44.30 6.82 -12.19
CA ALA A 1081 -44.67 7.84 -11.20
C ALA A 1081 -43.50 8.20 -10.27
N PHE A 1082 -42.73 7.20 -9.83
CA PHE A 1082 -41.51 7.40 -9.04
C PHE A 1082 -40.47 8.23 -9.82
N TYR A 1083 -40.20 7.86 -11.08
CA TYR A 1083 -39.26 8.59 -11.94
C TYR A 1083 -39.70 10.04 -12.16
N GLU A 1084 -40.98 10.28 -12.48
CA GLU A 1084 -41.53 11.63 -12.68
C GLU A 1084 -41.44 12.51 -11.43
N LYS A 1085 -41.59 11.90 -10.24
CA LYS A 1085 -41.54 12.63 -8.97
C LYS A 1085 -40.10 12.92 -8.51
N TYR A 1086 -39.19 11.95 -8.66
CA TYR A 1086 -37.87 11.99 -8.04
C TYR A 1086 -36.71 12.25 -9.00
N CYS A 1087 -36.85 11.91 -10.28
CA CYS A 1087 -35.78 11.87 -11.28
C CYS A 1087 -35.99 12.79 -12.48
N LYS A 1088 -37.13 13.51 -12.55
CA LYS A 1088 -37.53 14.31 -13.73
C LYS A 1088 -36.50 15.35 -14.21
N LEU A 1089 -35.62 15.84 -13.34
CA LEU A 1089 -34.58 16.82 -13.70
C LEU A 1089 -33.31 16.18 -14.27
N GLU A 1090 -33.18 14.86 -14.21
CA GLU A 1090 -32.00 14.14 -14.66
C GLU A 1090 -32.09 13.92 -16.19
N ASP A 1091 -31.19 14.59 -16.92
CA ASP A 1091 -31.15 14.63 -18.38
C ASP A 1091 -29.73 14.57 -18.96
N GLY A 1092 -28.72 14.32 -18.12
CA GLY A 1092 -27.31 14.31 -18.52
C GLY A 1092 -26.60 15.67 -18.47
N ASN A 1093 -27.29 16.75 -18.06
CA ASN A 1093 -26.75 18.11 -18.09
C ASN A 1093 -26.69 18.79 -16.71
N ALA A 1094 -26.80 18.06 -15.60
CA ALA A 1094 -26.77 18.65 -14.26
C ALA A 1094 -25.40 19.29 -13.95
N SER A 1095 -24.30 18.63 -14.33
CA SER A 1095 -22.93 19.18 -14.24
C SER A 1095 -22.79 20.45 -15.08
N SER A 1096 -23.32 20.42 -16.30
CA SER A 1096 -23.32 21.57 -17.22
C SER A 1096 -24.03 22.77 -16.60
N ARG A 1097 -25.29 22.60 -16.18
CA ARG A 1097 -26.09 23.65 -15.53
C ARG A 1097 -25.41 24.25 -14.31
N LEU A 1098 -24.77 23.42 -13.49
CA LEU A 1098 -24.04 23.88 -12.32
C LEU A 1098 -22.83 24.72 -12.71
N VAL A 1099 -22.07 24.27 -13.70
CA VAL A 1099 -20.89 24.98 -14.18
C VAL A 1099 -21.28 26.33 -14.78
N ASP A 1100 -22.32 26.36 -15.62
CA ASP A 1100 -22.86 27.58 -16.22
C ASP A 1100 -23.32 28.60 -15.17
N LYS A 1101 -23.85 28.13 -14.03
CA LYS A 1101 -24.41 29.00 -12.99
C LYS A 1101 -23.36 29.57 -12.03
N ILE A 1102 -22.24 28.86 -11.82
CA ILE A 1102 -21.30 29.14 -10.73
C ILE A 1102 -19.92 29.56 -11.22
N PHE A 1103 -19.44 29.00 -12.33
CA PHE A 1103 -18.05 29.13 -12.79
C PHE A 1103 -17.89 29.88 -14.11
N ASP A 1104 -18.93 29.94 -14.93
CA ASP A 1104 -19.04 30.81 -16.11
C ASP A 1104 -19.75 32.12 -15.72
#